data_AF-A0A1J7J5H3-F1
#
_entry.id   AF-A0A1J7J5H3-F1
#
_cell.length_a   1.000
_cell.length_b   1.000
_cell.length_c   1.000
_cell.angle_alpha   90.00
_cell.angle_beta   90.00
_cell.angle_gamma   90.00
#
_symmetry.space_group_name_H-M   'P 1'
#
loop_
_entity.id
_entity.type
_entity.pdbx_description
1 polymer ?
#
loop_
_entity_poly.entity_id
_entity_poly.type
_entity_poly.pdbx_seq_one_letter_code
_entity_poly.pdbx_strand_id
1 'polypeptide(L)'
;MIQFSEISGSDRNNSSGTDGFIQLTPGSHDSDAESESTTRDADVDMESADENDRTLSISTPADRRSSSSLGSRQYKFIAPRPGTVKSLSDGPSPGASGYRVRKKRAPYSTSHKIDTNLTRSLNACVRCRIQRNRCIPDPNNPRGPCQSCQNKKARLSRLPCLRYKLSDSTLFRTGLDYMPFYKTHPMIGPQYGDFHIEKQWVDGPGRVLCLGQDRGSFLRIELKQFVPPRDPTALDLKGRSMYEVNWAIADPDAVAEALNDFIDDSLGCYLESILDGMDGLVWDIFHAAIRSSVFPQPNLLLRKTLRLWVVCRFIESRWRCWTDQEDEDITRQFPDDPFYDWVSPPPYVDYQFASVIINRILLPLREEILRELERMVEKHKPEDWYVTFLSSFILLQNYELQMQFQRDFAKRRQAPPFGEKFDWNATKIRKMARLDAEQSRFMAGYRDPSTLVSDRLHLGQQLKSTSALRSVRVHEWPRVMTGELAWDSSTRLSEQDTILNLTRDEVEEVKAAVRHFNDLGLYGNEVSESNFPLHTLGQKLLKVTLDIHRGKGFAIIRGLDPKDFSPEDNLIIFLGISSYIGSIRGRQDEDGDMLMHIRDAKRSKAPQKDRPTRYSSRASTFHTDTFCDILALQTRECASRGGRNILASSWTVYNKIAATRPDLIQLLAEPIWPFDSRGRFFESSTRPLLYYHGQKMMLNFAREPLLGLDGVRRAQGLATLSAKQCEALDLIEQIASENQLVVSAQPGDLFFINNHGLLHSREAFEDSTDNGPSRYLVRMWLKHPTLAWKLPRALQEGNSRIYGDNELGERWNIVDVPKVQFRLSERLTS
;
A
#
# COMPACT_ATOMS: atom_id res chain seq x y z
N MET A 1 39.05 23.99 -52.14
CA MET A 1 39.50 25.18 -52.91
C MET A 1 39.36 26.37 -51.97
N ILE A 2 40.34 27.29 -51.94
CA ILE A 2 40.55 28.33 -50.91
C ILE A 2 41.13 27.77 -49.59
N GLN A 3 42.16 28.48 -49.09
CA GLN A 3 43.16 28.12 -48.07
C GLN A 3 43.38 29.30 -47.08
N PHE A 4 44.37 29.14 -46.18
CA PHE A 4 45.10 30.14 -45.36
C PHE A 4 44.46 30.48 -44.00
N SER A 5 45.20 30.61 -42.88
CA SER A 5 46.60 30.28 -42.50
C SER A 5 46.73 30.46 -40.97
N GLU A 6 47.29 29.53 -40.18
CA GLU A 6 48.72 29.35 -39.82
C GLU A 6 49.46 30.52 -39.11
N ILE A 7 50.12 30.16 -37.99
CA ILE A 7 51.34 30.68 -37.29
C ILE A 7 51.20 30.18 -35.82
N SER A 8 51.91 29.16 -35.27
CA SER A 8 53.36 28.87 -35.07
C SER A 8 54.05 29.85 -34.10
N GLY A 9 54.96 29.48 -33.18
CA GLY A 9 55.46 28.20 -32.64
C GLY A 9 56.28 28.47 -31.35
N SER A 10 56.57 27.53 -30.45
CA SER A 10 57.88 26.80 -30.34
C SER A 10 58.27 26.61 -28.84
N ASP A 11 59.39 25.97 -28.48
CA ASP A 11 59.68 24.51 -28.52
C ASP A 11 60.86 24.17 -27.55
N ARG A 12 60.87 22.99 -26.88
CA ARG A 12 62.03 22.29 -26.20
C ARG A 12 62.72 22.96 -24.97
N ASN A 13 63.32 22.25 -23.99
CA ASN A 13 64.36 21.19 -24.13
C ASN A 13 64.69 20.42 -22.80
N ASN A 14 65.44 19.31 -22.93
CA ASN A 14 66.27 18.59 -21.91
C ASN A 14 65.60 17.85 -20.70
N SER A 15 66.19 16.81 -20.05
CA SER A 15 67.11 15.69 -20.42
C SER A 15 67.55 14.90 -19.15
N SER A 16 67.57 13.54 -19.14
CA SER A 16 68.35 12.59 -18.25
C SER A 16 68.32 12.76 -16.69
N GLY A 17 68.48 11.75 -15.81
CA GLY A 17 68.72 10.29 -15.87
C GLY A 17 69.56 9.81 -14.65
N THR A 18 69.35 8.56 -14.14
CA THR A 18 70.20 7.78 -13.16
C THR A 18 70.36 8.33 -11.71
N ASP A 19 70.70 7.59 -10.62
CA ASP A 19 70.54 6.15 -10.19
C ASP A 19 70.87 5.98 -8.66
N GLY A 20 70.49 4.85 -8.04
CA GLY A 20 71.03 4.31 -6.75
C GLY A 20 70.12 4.41 -5.50
N PHE A 21 69.64 3.34 -4.81
CA PHE A 21 70.30 2.25 -4.02
C PHE A 21 70.91 2.73 -2.66
N ILE A 22 70.84 2.05 -1.48
CA ILE A 22 70.31 0.73 -1.06
C ILE A 22 70.14 0.61 0.49
N GLN A 23 69.18 -0.21 0.97
CA GLN A 23 69.06 -0.92 2.31
C GLN A 23 69.12 -0.11 3.65
N LEU A 24 68.70 -0.59 4.84
CA LEU A 24 68.58 -1.94 5.44
C LEU A 24 67.34 -2.12 6.37
N THR A 25 66.87 -3.37 6.49
CA THR A 25 66.11 -3.95 7.64
C THR A 25 67.02 -4.95 8.38
N PRO A 26 66.74 -5.43 9.63
CA PRO A 26 65.70 -6.45 9.96
C PRO A 26 64.95 -6.14 11.30
N GLY A 27 63.82 -6.74 11.69
CA GLY A 27 63.51 -8.13 12.07
C GLY A 27 62.81 -8.04 13.44
N SER A 28 61.69 -8.67 13.82
CA SER A 28 61.20 -10.06 13.69
C SER A 28 60.81 -10.52 15.11
N HIS A 29 59.55 -10.89 15.36
CA HIS A 29 59.21 -12.09 16.14
C HIS A 29 57.70 -12.39 16.12
N ASP A 30 57.40 -13.68 15.99
CA ASP A 30 56.08 -14.29 15.94
C ASP A 30 55.44 -14.48 17.33
N SER A 31 54.12 -14.65 17.37
CA SER A 31 53.51 -15.79 18.08
C SER A 31 52.01 -15.92 17.77
N ASP A 32 51.60 -17.06 17.21
CA ASP A 32 50.22 -17.53 17.25
C ASP A 32 49.79 -17.86 18.69
N ALA A 33 48.49 -17.74 19.01
CA ALA A 33 47.79 -18.66 19.92
C ALA A 33 46.26 -18.44 19.89
N GLU A 34 45.53 -19.55 19.96
CA GLU A 34 44.07 -19.60 20.09
C GLU A 34 43.61 -19.38 21.54
N SER A 35 42.29 -19.29 21.70
CA SER A 35 41.47 -19.95 22.75
C SER A 35 40.55 -19.07 23.61
N GLU A 36 39.49 -19.71 24.06
CA GLU A 36 38.34 -19.16 24.77
C GLU A 36 38.66 -18.85 26.24
N SER A 37 37.96 -17.90 26.86
CA SER A 37 36.98 -18.25 27.92
C SER A 37 36.41 -17.03 28.68
N THR A 38 35.29 -17.33 29.30
CA THR A 38 34.27 -16.57 30.02
C THR A 38 34.69 -15.84 31.31
N THR A 39 33.77 -14.98 31.78
CA THR A 39 33.63 -14.38 33.13
C THR A 39 34.55 -13.17 33.43
N ARG A 40 34.05 -12.08 34.02
CA ARG A 40 33.20 -12.03 35.22
C ARG A 40 32.24 -10.85 35.27
N ASP A 41 31.08 -11.11 35.87
CA ASP A 41 30.20 -10.11 36.48
C ASP A 41 30.88 -9.37 37.64
N ALA A 42 30.37 -8.18 37.94
CA ALA A 42 30.55 -7.51 39.23
C ALA A 42 29.20 -6.95 39.67
N ASP A 43 28.56 -7.65 40.60
CA ASP A 43 27.34 -7.23 41.27
C ASP A 43 27.53 -5.91 42.04
N VAL A 44 26.42 -5.20 42.26
CA VAL A 44 26.27 -4.30 43.42
C VAL A 44 25.01 -4.73 44.15
N ASP A 45 25.20 -5.12 45.40
CA ASP A 45 24.23 -5.85 46.20
C ASP A 45 22.90 -5.13 46.46
N MET A 46 21.85 -5.95 46.58
CA MET A 46 20.52 -5.55 47.02
C MET A 46 20.27 -6.14 48.41
N GLU A 47 20.62 -5.41 49.47
CA GLU A 47 20.27 -5.82 50.84
C GLU A 47 18.78 -5.61 51.14
N SER A 48 18.21 -6.63 51.80
CA SER A 48 16.82 -6.70 52.24
C SER A 48 16.56 -5.94 53.54
N ALA A 49 15.39 -5.32 53.67
CA ALA A 49 14.83 -4.92 54.96
C ALA A 49 13.32 -5.19 55.01
N ASP A 50 12.83 -5.56 56.20
CA ASP A 50 11.59 -6.29 56.45
C ASP A 50 10.26 -5.54 56.23
N GLU A 51 9.19 -6.35 56.16
CA GLU A 51 7.81 -5.92 56.32
C GLU A 51 7.58 -5.18 57.66
N ASN A 52 6.91 -4.03 57.62
CA ASN A 52 5.93 -3.73 58.67
C ASN A 52 4.82 -2.75 58.24
N ASP A 53 3.67 -2.93 58.87
CA ASP A 53 2.40 -2.27 58.58
C ASP A 53 2.44 -0.74 58.82
N ARG A 54 1.89 0.02 57.86
CA ARG A 54 0.98 1.15 58.14
C ARG A 54 0.25 1.67 56.90
N THR A 55 -1.07 1.50 56.91
CA THR A 55 -1.99 2.29 56.09
C THR A 55 -1.85 3.80 56.36
N LEU A 56 -1.93 4.65 55.32
CA LEU A 56 -2.38 6.05 55.40
C LEU A 56 -2.68 6.67 54.02
N SER A 57 -3.98 6.86 53.77
CA SER A 57 -4.64 8.04 53.16
C SER A 57 -3.96 8.89 52.07
N ILE A 58 -4.57 8.91 50.88
CA ILE A 58 -4.43 10.03 49.93
C ILE A 58 -5.49 11.09 50.24
N SER A 59 -5.05 12.26 50.69
CA SER A 59 -5.91 13.42 51.00
C SER A 59 -6.07 14.36 49.81
N THR A 60 -7.31 14.71 49.48
CA THR A 60 -7.66 15.79 48.54
C THR A 60 -7.44 17.17 49.17
N PRO A 61 -6.78 18.12 48.49
CA PRO A 61 -6.83 19.53 48.88
C PRO A 61 -8.16 20.17 48.43
N ALA A 62 -8.72 21.04 49.28
CA ALA A 62 -9.88 21.88 48.95
C ALA A 62 -9.60 23.34 49.32
N ASP A 63 -10.09 24.25 48.47
CA ASP A 63 -10.22 25.72 48.57
C ASP A 63 -9.74 26.48 49.84
N ARG A 64 -9.05 27.64 49.66
CA ARG A 64 -9.67 29.00 49.76
C ARG A 64 -8.70 30.23 49.73
N ARG A 65 -8.94 31.10 48.72
CA ARG A 65 -9.19 32.58 48.75
C ARG A 65 -8.12 33.67 49.05
N SER A 66 -8.35 34.77 48.31
CA SER A 66 -7.97 36.20 48.49
C SER A 66 -6.58 36.64 48.01
N SER A 67 -6.39 37.77 47.30
CA SER A 67 -7.28 38.90 46.87
C SER A 67 -6.99 39.32 45.38
N SER A 68 -7.39 40.45 44.76
CA SER A 68 -8.13 41.68 45.14
C SER A 68 -8.77 42.42 43.93
N SER A 69 -9.89 43.11 44.19
CA SER A 69 -10.42 44.36 43.57
C SER A 69 -10.55 44.64 42.04
N LEU A 70 -11.83 44.66 41.60
CA LEU A 70 -12.57 45.77 40.94
C LEU A 70 -12.61 45.99 39.39
N GLY A 71 -13.83 45.80 38.85
CA GLY A 71 -14.42 46.51 37.69
C GLY A 71 -14.70 45.63 36.44
N SER A 72 -15.83 45.69 35.71
CA SER A 72 -17.18 46.28 35.88
C SER A 72 -18.01 46.00 34.59
N ARG A 73 -19.24 45.41 34.70
CA ARG A 73 -20.32 45.36 33.65
C ARG A 73 -20.02 44.58 32.35
N GLN A 74 -20.97 44.08 31.54
CA GLN A 74 -22.40 43.72 31.67
C GLN A 74 -22.76 42.81 30.47
N TYR A 75 -23.56 41.75 30.65
CA TYR A 75 -24.23 41.07 29.52
C TYR A 75 -25.75 41.27 29.58
N LYS A 76 -26.34 41.72 28.47
CA LYS A 76 -27.78 41.98 28.33
C LYS A 76 -28.54 40.69 28.03
N PHE A 77 -29.73 40.54 28.62
CA PHE A 77 -30.71 39.53 28.22
C PHE A 77 -31.30 39.87 26.84
N ILE A 78 -31.46 38.86 25.98
CA ILE A 78 -32.27 38.95 24.76
C ILE A 78 -33.59 38.19 25.02
N ALA A 79 -34.72 38.84 24.73
CA ALA A 79 -36.06 38.31 25.01
C ALA A 79 -36.55 37.29 23.96
N PRO A 80 -37.50 36.40 24.29
CA PRO A 80 -38.12 35.48 23.33
C PRO A 80 -39.04 36.21 22.33
N ARG A 81 -39.12 35.73 21.09
CA ARG A 81 -40.08 36.24 20.09
C ARG A 81 -41.52 35.83 20.43
N PRO A 82 -42.54 36.66 20.12
CA PRO A 82 -43.95 36.34 20.37
C PRO A 82 -44.50 35.35 19.34
N GLY A 83 -45.38 34.45 19.78
CA GLY A 83 -46.10 33.49 18.94
C GLY A 83 -47.45 34.02 18.44
N THR A 84 -47.87 33.55 17.27
CA THR A 84 -49.08 34.01 16.55
C THR A 84 -50.38 33.60 17.24
N VAL A 85 -51.36 34.51 17.28
CA VAL A 85 -52.69 34.30 17.88
C VAL A 85 -53.69 33.78 16.83
N LYS A 86 -54.59 32.87 17.24
CA LYS A 86 -55.92 32.67 16.62
C LYS A 86 -56.99 32.50 17.71
N SER A 87 -58.22 32.85 17.37
CA SER A 87 -59.30 33.30 18.28
C SER A 87 -60.32 32.22 18.70
N LEU A 88 -61.10 32.57 19.72
CA LEU A 88 -62.33 31.91 20.22
C LEU A 88 -63.49 32.10 19.20
N SER A 89 -64.64 31.41 19.22
CA SER A 89 -65.50 31.00 20.36
C SER A 89 -66.45 29.80 20.09
N ASP A 90 -67.33 29.53 21.07
CA ASP A 90 -68.58 28.72 21.07
C ASP A 90 -68.50 27.22 21.45
N GLY A 91 -69.55 26.72 22.14
CA GLY A 91 -69.72 25.35 22.67
C GLY A 91 -71.20 24.91 22.61
N PRO A 92 -71.70 23.88 23.34
CA PRO A 92 -71.03 23.05 24.37
C PRO A 92 -71.18 21.50 24.26
N SER A 93 -70.24 20.76 24.86
CA SER A 93 -70.35 19.39 25.43
C SER A 93 -70.68 18.17 24.51
N PRO A 94 -70.40 16.90 24.94
CA PRO A 94 -69.53 16.43 26.04
C PRO A 94 -68.42 15.46 25.57
N GLY A 95 -67.25 15.49 26.23
CA GLY A 95 -66.19 14.49 26.02
C GLY A 95 -65.05 14.66 27.01
N ALA A 96 -64.76 13.63 27.82
CA ALA A 96 -63.84 13.75 28.94
C ALA A 96 -62.38 14.02 28.52
N SER A 97 -61.88 15.23 28.80
CA SER A 97 -60.47 15.60 28.60
C SER A 97 -59.78 15.87 29.94
N GLY A 98 -59.04 14.87 30.43
CA GLY A 98 -58.25 15.00 31.65
C GLY A 98 -56.96 15.79 31.42
N TYR A 99 -56.88 17.01 31.94
CA TYR A 99 -55.64 17.79 32.00
C TYR A 99 -54.57 17.04 32.80
N ARG A 100 -53.60 16.42 32.11
CA ARG A 100 -52.43 15.80 32.75
C ARG A 100 -51.46 16.87 33.26
N VAL A 101 -51.64 17.28 34.51
CA VAL A 101 -50.63 18.03 35.26
C VAL A 101 -49.31 17.24 35.25
N ARG A 102 -48.25 17.80 34.66
CA ARG A 102 -46.90 17.23 34.74
C ARG A 102 -46.43 17.28 36.20
N LYS A 103 -46.51 16.14 36.91
CA LYS A 103 -45.95 16.01 38.27
C LYS A 103 -44.50 16.52 38.30
N LYS A 104 -44.19 17.46 39.20
CA LYS A 104 -42.80 17.83 39.52
C LYS A 104 -42.07 16.55 39.95
N ARG A 105 -40.87 16.31 39.41
CA ARG A 105 -40.06 15.14 39.77
C ARG A 105 -39.71 15.21 41.26
N ALA A 106 -40.02 14.16 42.01
CA ALA A 106 -39.64 14.06 43.41
C ALA A 106 -38.11 14.09 43.57
N PRO A 107 -37.57 14.65 44.68
CA PRO A 107 -36.14 14.62 44.94
C PRO A 107 -35.63 13.18 45.05
N TYR A 108 -34.41 12.92 44.57
CA TYR A 108 -33.78 11.61 44.66
C TYR A 108 -33.60 11.18 46.13
N SER A 109 -33.86 9.90 46.43
CA SER A 109 -33.48 9.25 47.69
C SER A 109 -31.97 9.31 47.90
N THR A 110 -31.52 9.11 49.13
CA THR A 110 -30.09 9.17 49.50
C THR A 110 -29.25 8.16 48.70
N SER A 111 -29.72 6.91 48.54
CA SER A 111 -29.10 5.93 47.65
C SER A 111 -29.03 6.42 46.20
N HIS A 112 -30.13 6.94 45.66
CA HIS A 112 -30.16 7.44 44.29
C HIS A 112 -29.22 8.64 44.07
N LYS A 113 -28.96 9.47 45.07
CA LYS A 113 -27.93 10.52 45.01
C LYS A 113 -26.53 9.92 44.91
N ILE A 114 -26.23 8.89 45.70
CA ILE A 114 -24.94 8.18 45.72
C ILE A 114 -24.65 7.55 44.36
N ASP A 115 -25.54 6.70 43.81
CA ASP A 115 -25.28 6.06 42.51
C ASP A 115 -25.18 7.11 41.38
N THR A 116 -25.92 8.22 41.47
CA THR A 116 -25.85 9.30 40.47
C THR A 116 -24.52 10.05 40.53
N ASN A 117 -23.96 10.28 41.73
CA ASN A 117 -22.63 10.86 41.88
C ASN A 117 -21.54 9.90 41.36
N LEU A 118 -21.60 8.63 41.77
CA LEU A 118 -20.68 7.59 41.32
C LEU A 118 -20.72 7.43 39.79
N THR A 119 -21.91 7.45 39.18
CA THR A 119 -22.08 7.42 37.71
C THR A 119 -21.51 8.65 37.01
N ARG A 120 -21.54 9.83 37.64
CA ARG A 120 -20.90 11.03 37.08
C ARG A 120 -19.38 10.93 37.13
N SER A 121 -18.82 10.42 38.23
CA SER A 121 -17.36 10.23 38.37
C SER A 121 -16.79 9.15 37.44
N LEU A 122 -17.56 8.09 37.15
CA LEU A 122 -17.12 6.94 36.35
C LEU A 122 -17.58 6.96 34.89
N ASN A 123 -18.41 7.94 34.52
CA ASN A 123 -19.29 7.94 33.35
C ASN A 123 -20.34 6.81 33.34
N ALA A 124 -21.48 7.07 32.69
CA ALA A 124 -22.46 6.04 32.37
C ALA A 124 -21.92 5.13 31.24
N CYS A 125 -22.14 3.82 31.34
CA CYS A 125 -21.68 2.90 30.31
C CYS A 125 -22.43 3.11 28.97
N VAL A 126 -21.74 2.84 27.86
CA VAL A 126 -22.23 3.01 26.47
C VAL A 126 -23.60 2.35 26.28
N ARG A 127 -23.78 1.11 26.76
CA ARG A 127 -25.06 0.39 26.70
C ARG A 127 -26.18 1.08 27.47
N CYS A 128 -25.92 1.62 28.67
CA CYS A 128 -26.93 2.40 29.40
C CYS A 128 -27.22 3.74 28.73
N ARG A 129 -26.20 4.42 28.20
CA ARG A 129 -26.31 5.69 27.46
C ARG A 129 -27.22 5.55 26.23
N ILE A 130 -26.91 4.62 25.33
CA ILE A 130 -27.70 4.34 24.11
C ILE A 130 -29.14 3.94 24.47
N GLN A 131 -29.31 3.01 25.42
CA GLN A 131 -30.64 2.52 25.81
C GLN A 131 -31.38 3.48 26.76
N ARG A 132 -30.85 4.68 27.04
CA ARG A 132 -31.37 5.69 27.98
C ARG A 132 -31.76 5.11 29.36
N ASN A 133 -31.04 4.07 29.78
CA ASN A 133 -31.22 3.41 31.07
C ASN A 133 -30.41 4.12 32.15
N ARG A 134 -30.90 4.09 33.40
CA ARG A 134 -30.05 4.43 34.55
C ARG A 134 -28.87 3.47 34.63
N CYS A 135 -27.66 3.99 34.59
CA CYS A 135 -26.45 3.22 34.89
C CYS A 135 -26.28 3.18 36.41
N ILE A 136 -26.08 2.00 37.00
CA ILE A 136 -25.83 1.81 38.43
C ILE A 136 -24.49 1.06 38.54
N PRO A 137 -23.38 1.76 38.82
CA PRO A 137 -22.08 1.12 39.02
C PRO A 137 -22.16 0.10 40.15
N ASP A 138 -21.47 -1.02 40.00
CA ASP A 138 -21.37 -2.03 41.05
C ASP A 138 -20.43 -1.50 42.15
N PRO A 139 -20.87 -1.34 43.42
CA PRO A 139 -20.00 -0.86 44.49
C PRO A 139 -18.77 -1.75 44.71
N ASN A 140 -18.91 -3.06 44.49
CA ASN A 140 -17.84 -4.05 44.69
C ASN A 140 -16.90 -4.15 43.48
N ASN A 141 -17.35 -3.67 42.30
CA ASN A 141 -16.52 -3.59 41.10
C ASN A 141 -16.88 -2.35 40.25
N PRO A 142 -16.52 -1.12 40.70
CA PRO A 142 -17.02 0.11 40.08
C PRO A 142 -16.64 0.27 38.60
N ARG A 143 -15.50 -0.29 38.20
CA ARG A 143 -14.98 -0.32 36.81
C ARG A 143 -15.50 -1.51 35.98
N GLY A 144 -16.06 -2.54 36.61
CA GLY A 144 -16.68 -3.70 35.94
C GLY A 144 -18.08 -3.41 35.39
N PRO A 145 -18.79 -4.42 34.86
CA PRO A 145 -20.15 -4.23 34.34
C PRO A 145 -21.08 -3.61 35.38
N CYS A 146 -21.84 -2.58 35.00
CA CYS A 146 -22.80 -1.95 35.90
C CYS A 146 -23.95 -2.93 36.23
N GLN A 147 -24.51 -2.86 37.44
CA GLN A 147 -25.59 -3.73 37.90
C GLN A 147 -26.82 -3.66 36.97
N SER A 148 -27.09 -2.48 36.38
CA SER A 148 -28.14 -2.28 35.37
C SER A 148 -27.95 -3.11 34.09
N CYS A 149 -26.71 -3.48 33.74
CA CYS A 149 -26.40 -4.35 32.61
C CYS A 149 -26.29 -5.82 33.03
N GLN A 150 -25.82 -6.11 34.24
CA GLN A 150 -25.80 -7.47 34.80
C GLN A 150 -27.23 -8.02 34.94
N ASN A 151 -28.16 -7.23 35.46
CA ASN A 151 -29.52 -7.66 35.84
C ASN A 151 -30.53 -7.72 34.67
N LYS A 152 -30.11 -7.50 33.41
CA LYS A 152 -31.01 -7.49 32.24
C LYS A 152 -30.76 -8.66 31.30
N LYS A 153 -31.75 -9.57 31.21
CA LYS A 153 -31.82 -10.61 30.15
C LYS A 153 -31.68 -9.96 28.77
N ALA A 154 -30.89 -10.58 27.90
CA ALA A 154 -30.44 -9.97 26.64
C ALA A 154 -31.59 -9.68 25.66
N ARG A 155 -31.52 -8.53 24.98
CA ARG A 155 -32.27 -8.24 23.75
C ARG A 155 -31.32 -7.67 22.70
N LEU A 156 -31.07 -8.48 21.66
CA LEU A 156 -30.46 -8.21 20.34
C LEU A 156 -29.14 -7.41 20.21
N SER A 157 -28.68 -6.65 21.20
CA SER A 157 -27.42 -5.89 21.13
C SER A 157 -26.33 -6.53 21.99
N ARG A 158 -25.30 -7.09 21.33
CA ARG A 158 -24.10 -7.69 21.95
C ARG A 158 -23.13 -6.66 22.57
N LEU A 159 -23.53 -5.40 22.76
CA LEU A 159 -22.64 -4.34 23.24
C LEU A 159 -22.22 -4.55 24.72
N PRO A 160 -20.92 -4.67 25.02
CA PRO A 160 -20.42 -4.85 26.38
C PRO A 160 -20.63 -3.61 27.26
N CYS A 161 -20.51 -3.79 28.57
CA CYS A 161 -20.76 -2.74 29.56
C CYS A 161 -19.54 -1.82 29.77
N LEU A 162 -19.10 -1.16 28.71
CA LEU A 162 -17.91 -0.28 28.71
C LEU A 162 -18.28 1.17 29.04
N ARG A 163 -17.37 1.91 29.70
CA ARG A 163 -17.56 3.32 30.13
C ARG A 163 -16.71 4.34 29.36
N TYR A 164 -16.00 3.91 28.32
CA TYR A 164 -15.22 4.78 27.45
C TYR A 164 -16.14 5.75 26.69
N LYS A 165 -15.70 7.00 26.55
CA LYS A 165 -16.24 7.96 25.59
C LYS A 165 -15.43 7.94 24.31
N LEU A 166 -16.03 8.41 23.22
CA LEU A 166 -15.29 8.54 21.96
C LEU A 166 -14.22 9.65 22.08
N SER A 167 -14.52 10.70 22.85
CA SER A 167 -13.57 11.75 23.27
C SER A 167 -12.35 11.28 24.08
N ASP A 168 -12.39 10.09 24.69
CA ASP A 168 -11.24 9.51 25.40
C ASP A 168 -10.22 8.86 24.44
N SER A 169 -10.58 8.65 23.16
CA SER A 169 -9.74 7.98 22.17
C SER A 169 -8.39 8.67 21.95
N THR A 170 -7.31 7.91 21.87
CA THR A 170 -5.99 8.39 21.44
C THR A 170 -5.86 8.14 19.94
N LEU A 171 -5.55 9.19 19.17
CA LEU A 171 -5.55 9.14 17.69
C LEU A 171 -4.15 9.29 17.06
N PHE A 172 -3.11 9.47 17.87
CA PHE A 172 -1.73 9.63 17.43
C PHE A 172 -0.79 9.20 18.56
N ARG A 173 0.52 9.09 18.30
CA ARG A 173 1.46 8.67 19.35
C ARG A 173 1.61 9.76 20.43
N THR A 174 1.14 9.48 21.64
CA THR A 174 1.40 10.29 22.87
C THR A 174 2.75 9.94 23.51
N GLY A 175 3.72 9.54 22.66
CA GLY A 175 4.83 8.68 23.06
C GLY A 175 6.04 9.38 23.69
N LEU A 176 5.83 10.51 24.37
CA LEU A 176 6.87 11.20 25.14
C LEU A 176 6.70 10.88 26.64
N ASP A 177 5.47 10.93 27.16
CA ASP A 177 5.13 10.88 28.58
C ASP A 177 5.53 9.60 29.35
N TYR A 178 6.05 8.56 28.69
CA TYR A 178 6.43 7.30 29.34
C TYR A 178 7.94 7.08 29.47
N MET A 179 8.80 7.77 28.70
CA MET A 179 10.25 7.62 28.85
C MET A 179 10.79 8.59 29.91
N PRO A 180 11.72 8.16 30.79
CA PRO A 180 12.32 9.02 31.80
C PRO A 180 12.91 10.30 31.21
N PHE A 181 13.61 10.20 30.07
CA PHE A 181 14.18 11.33 29.33
C PHE A 181 13.20 12.50 29.20
N TYR A 182 12.00 12.30 28.66
CA TYR A 182 11.04 13.40 28.53
C TYR A 182 10.51 13.89 29.87
N LYS A 183 10.33 13.02 30.87
CA LYS A 183 9.87 13.44 32.21
C LYS A 183 10.87 14.31 32.98
N THR A 184 12.17 14.07 32.80
CA THR A 184 13.24 14.69 33.60
C THR A 184 14.06 15.71 32.81
N HIS A 185 14.09 15.64 31.48
CA HIS A 185 14.78 16.62 30.66
C HIS A 185 14.01 17.95 30.71
N PRO A 186 14.63 19.05 31.20
CA PRO A 186 13.90 20.25 31.61
C PRO A 186 13.10 20.90 30.47
N MET A 187 13.44 20.60 29.21
CA MET A 187 12.86 21.25 28.02
C MET A 187 11.73 20.46 27.31
N ILE A 188 11.43 19.22 27.70
CA ILE A 188 10.49 18.35 26.94
C ILE A 188 9.56 17.56 27.89
N GLY A 189 9.13 18.20 28.98
CA GLY A 189 8.31 17.60 30.04
C GLY A 189 6.80 17.72 29.84
N PRO A 190 6.01 16.80 30.44
CA PRO A 190 4.54 16.74 30.30
C PRO A 190 3.77 17.90 30.96
N GLN A 191 4.47 18.90 31.53
CA GLN A 191 3.89 20.17 32.00
C GLN A 191 4.15 21.34 31.04
N TYR A 192 4.92 21.14 29.97
CA TYR A 192 5.48 22.22 29.15
C TYR A 192 5.23 22.04 27.65
N GLY A 193 3.97 22.22 27.25
CA GLY A 193 3.70 22.89 25.97
C GLY A 193 4.25 24.33 26.01
N ASP A 194 4.41 24.98 24.86
CA ASP A 194 4.85 26.38 24.72
C ASP A 194 6.24 26.76 25.30
N PHE A 195 7.19 25.82 25.34
CA PHE A 195 8.62 26.12 25.53
C PHE A 195 8.95 26.97 26.78
N HIS A 196 8.29 26.69 27.91
CA HIS A 196 8.35 27.46 29.16
C HIS A 196 9.74 27.62 29.85
N ILE A 197 10.84 27.25 29.20
CA ILE A 197 12.17 27.76 29.55
C ILE A 197 12.39 29.08 28.81
N GLU A 198 12.51 30.14 29.59
CA GLU A 198 12.99 31.44 29.14
C GLU A 198 14.39 31.27 28.54
N LYS A 199 14.51 31.49 27.22
CA LYS A 199 15.77 31.36 26.50
C LYS A 199 16.51 32.68 26.55
N GLN A 200 17.75 32.65 27.03
CA GLN A 200 18.66 33.76 26.81
C GLN A 200 19.10 33.73 25.35
N TRP A 201 18.46 34.55 24.53
CA TRP A 201 18.83 34.72 23.11
C TRP A 201 20.17 35.45 22.99
N VAL A 202 20.93 35.12 21.94
CA VAL A 202 22.08 35.91 21.50
C VAL A 202 21.58 37.02 20.57
N ASP A 203 22.17 38.21 20.68
CA ASP A 203 21.90 39.31 19.75
C ASP A 203 22.58 39.03 18.40
N GLY A 204 21.78 38.89 17.35
CA GLY A 204 22.23 38.55 16.01
C GLY A 204 21.04 38.31 15.05
N PRO A 205 21.31 38.17 13.74
CA PRO A 205 20.28 37.85 12.76
C PRO A 205 19.77 36.40 12.93
N GLY A 206 18.50 36.19 12.62
CA GLY A 206 17.93 34.85 12.45
C GLY A 206 18.50 34.15 11.22
N ARG A 207 18.42 32.82 11.20
CA ARG A 207 18.79 31.95 10.05
C ARG A 207 17.59 31.10 9.65
N VAL A 208 17.47 30.76 8.36
CA VAL A 208 16.33 30.01 7.83
C VAL A 208 16.71 28.55 7.59
N LEU A 209 16.00 27.62 8.23
CA LEU A 209 16.12 26.19 7.99
C LEU A 209 14.93 25.70 7.14
N CYS A 210 15.22 24.99 6.06
CA CYS A 210 14.22 24.28 5.26
C CYS A 210 14.01 22.87 5.82
N LEU A 211 12.75 22.43 5.93
CA LEU A 211 12.36 21.11 6.41
C LEU A 211 11.41 20.42 5.41
N GLY A 212 11.60 19.12 5.20
CA GLY A 212 10.70 18.33 4.34
C GLY A 212 10.76 16.82 4.61
N GLN A 213 9.79 16.08 4.07
CA GLN A 213 9.76 14.60 4.11
C GLN A 213 9.79 13.97 2.70
N ASP A 214 9.26 14.66 1.68
CA ASP A 214 9.23 14.22 0.27
C ASP A 214 10.03 15.16 -0.66
N ARG A 215 10.08 14.92 -1.97
CA ARG A 215 10.79 15.77 -2.96
C ARG A 215 9.89 16.82 -3.64
N GLY A 216 8.64 17.01 -3.18
CA GLY A 216 7.65 17.92 -3.77
C GLY A 216 7.43 19.20 -2.98
N SER A 217 7.33 19.11 -1.65
CA SER A 217 6.99 20.25 -0.77
C SER A 217 7.93 20.37 0.42
N PHE A 218 8.13 21.59 0.91
CA PHE A 218 8.94 21.89 2.09
C PHE A 218 8.45 23.15 2.80
N LEU A 219 8.71 23.24 4.11
CA LEU A 219 8.49 24.46 4.89
C LEU A 219 9.82 25.15 5.21
N ARG A 220 9.76 26.47 5.42
CA ARG A 220 10.87 27.28 5.95
C ARG A 220 10.54 27.68 7.38
N ILE A 221 11.50 27.54 8.29
CA ILE A 221 11.38 28.00 9.68
C ILE A 221 12.53 28.94 10.02
N GLU A 222 12.25 29.97 10.81
CA GLU A 222 13.28 30.87 11.34
C GLU A 222 13.86 30.29 12.64
N LEU A 223 15.19 30.24 12.71
CA LEU A 223 15.96 29.88 13.88
C LEU A 223 16.68 31.10 14.43
N LYS A 224 16.77 31.20 15.75
CA LYS A 224 17.59 32.19 16.46
C LYS A 224 18.58 31.48 17.39
N GLN A 225 19.77 32.07 17.54
CA GLN A 225 20.80 31.52 18.40
C GLN A 225 20.50 31.80 19.88
N PHE A 226 20.69 30.80 20.73
CA PHE A 226 20.49 30.90 22.18
C PHE A 226 21.74 30.48 22.97
N VAL A 227 21.81 30.88 24.23
CA VAL A 227 22.84 30.43 25.17
C VAL A 227 22.41 29.09 25.78
N PRO A 228 23.17 27.99 25.58
CA PRO A 228 22.86 26.70 26.20
C PRO A 228 22.85 26.76 27.74
N PRO A 229 22.06 25.89 28.40
CA PRO A 229 22.07 25.78 29.86
C PRO A 229 23.42 25.26 30.38
N ARG A 230 23.67 25.48 31.68
CA ARG A 230 24.97 25.22 32.35
C ARG A 230 25.43 23.75 32.33
N ASP A 231 24.54 22.80 32.06
CA ASP A 231 24.87 21.40 31.82
C ASP A 231 24.51 21.04 30.36
N PRO A 232 25.46 21.15 29.42
CA PRO A 232 25.22 20.89 28.01
C PRO A 232 25.33 19.40 27.65
N THR A 233 25.53 18.49 28.61
CA THR A 233 25.82 17.06 28.33
C THR A 233 24.60 16.21 28.01
N ALA A 234 23.40 16.81 27.95
CA ALA A 234 22.18 16.08 27.63
C ALA A 234 22.23 15.49 26.22
N LEU A 235 21.98 14.18 26.11
CA LEU A 235 21.93 13.45 24.86
C LEU A 235 20.48 13.10 24.48
N ASP A 236 20.18 13.07 23.19
CA ASP A 236 18.88 12.62 22.67
C ASP A 236 18.70 11.10 22.72
N LEU A 237 17.53 10.60 22.28
CA LEU A 237 17.23 9.16 22.19
C LEU A 237 18.05 8.40 21.11
N LYS A 238 19.02 9.04 20.46
CA LYS A 238 20.01 8.46 19.55
C LYS A 238 21.46 8.64 20.08
N GLY A 239 21.67 9.32 21.22
CA GLY A 239 23.00 9.62 21.76
C GLY A 239 23.64 10.91 21.25
N ARG A 240 22.92 11.75 20.48
CA ARG A 240 23.43 13.02 19.92
C ARG A 240 23.30 14.15 20.96
N SER A 241 24.27 15.08 21.00
CA SER A 241 24.22 16.25 21.89
C SER A 241 23.01 17.13 21.61
N MET A 242 22.22 17.41 22.65
CA MET A 242 21.05 18.30 22.57
C MET A 242 21.43 19.77 22.31
N TYR A 243 22.65 20.18 22.64
CA TYR A 243 23.02 21.60 22.75
C TYR A 243 24.22 22.03 21.88
N GLU A 244 24.85 21.09 21.17
CA GLU A 244 26.00 21.36 20.30
C GLU A 244 25.67 22.32 19.16
N VAL A 245 24.46 22.22 18.60
CA VAL A 245 23.89 23.22 17.70
C VAL A 245 23.02 24.15 18.54
N ASN A 246 23.54 25.32 18.90
CA ASN A 246 22.89 26.28 19.79
C ASN A 246 21.84 27.18 19.10
N TRP A 247 21.07 26.60 18.17
CA TRP A 247 20.01 27.25 17.42
C TRP A 247 18.65 26.65 17.77
N ALA A 248 17.64 27.50 17.88
CA ALA A 248 16.30 27.12 18.30
C ALA A 248 15.25 27.81 17.42
N ILE A 249 14.05 27.23 17.31
CA ILE A 249 12.89 27.85 16.66
C ILE A 249 12.67 29.24 17.28
N ALA A 250 12.72 30.28 16.45
CA ALA A 250 12.63 31.68 16.87
C ALA A 250 11.21 32.03 17.35
N ASP A 251 10.20 31.68 16.56
CA ASP A 251 8.78 31.84 16.90
C ASP A 251 8.00 30.53 16.60
N PRO A 252 7.47 29.84 17.62
CA PRO A 252 6.68 28.64 17.42
C PRO A 252 5.27 28.92 16.88
N ASP A 253 4.76 30.15 16.92
CA ASP A 253 3.45 30.52 16.37
C ASP A 253 3.56 30.65 14.84
N ALA A 254 4.56 31.38 14.34
CA ALA A 254 4.90 31.38 12.91
C ALA A 254 5.16 29.97 12.35
N VAL A 255 5.83 29.07 13.11
CA VAL A 255 6.01 27.67 12.68
C VAL A 255 4.69 26.89 12.66
N ALA A 256 3.76 27.17 13.57
CA ALA A 256 2.44 26.55 13.56
C ALA A 256 1.58 27.05 12.37
N GLU A 257 1.70 28.32 11.98
CA GLU A 257 1.07 28.86 10.76
C GLU A 257 1.65 28.20 9.51
N ALA A 258 2.98 28.20 9.34
CA ALA A 258 3.65 27.55 8.21
C ALA A 258 3.36 26.04 8.11
N LEU A 259 3.21 25.36 9.24
CA LEU A 259 2.76 23.97 9.27
C LEU A 259 1.32 23.80 8.76
N ASN A 260 0.40 24.72 9.10
CA ASN A 260 -1.00 24.62 8.67
C ASN A 260 -1.17 24.78 7.15
N ASP A 261 -0.35 25.64 6.52
CA ASP A 261 -0.30 25.76 5.06
C ASP A 261 0.34 24.53 4.43
N PHE A 262 1.51 24.09 4.93
CA PHE A 262 2.19 22.88 4.48
C PHE A 262 1.30 21.62 4.55
N ILE A 263 0.42 21.52 5.56
CA ILE A 263 -0.55 20.41 5.69
C ILE A 263 -1.56 20.42 4.55
N ASP A 264 -2.13 21.58 4.20
CA ASP A 264 -3.13 21.66 3.13
C ASP A 264 -2.48 21.45 1.74
N ASP A 265 -1.27 21.99 1.52
CA ASP A 265 -0.52 21.83 0.27
C ASP A 265 -0.03 20.39 0.05
N SER A 266 0.43 19.72 1.11
CA SER A 266 0.95 18.34 1.02
C SER A 266 -0.15 17.26 1.08
N LEU A 267 -1.38 17.60 1.45
CA LEU A 267 -2.48 16.66 1.69
C LEU A 267 -2.67 15.67 0.53
N GLY A 268 -2.67 16.15 -0.71
CA GLY A 268 -2.77 15.31 -1.91
C GLY A 268 -1.60 14.33 -2.03
N CYS A 269 -0.36 14.80 -1.82
CA CYS A 269 0.85 13.98 -1.95
C CYS A 269 0.94 12.88 -0.88
N TYR A 270 0.50 13.14 0.36
CA TYR A 270 0.42 12.12 1.41
C TYR A 270 -0.66 11.08 1.14
N LEU A 271 -1.84 11.52 0.66
CA LEU A 271 -2.93 10.62 0.32
C LEU A 271 -2.55 9.74 -0.87
N GLU A 272 -1.94 10.30 -1.91
CA GLU A 272 -1.39 9.53 -3.03
C GLU A 272 -0.30 8.56 -2.55
N SER A 273 0.80 9.05 -1.95
CA SER A 273 1.96 8.20 -1.63
C SER A 273 1.72 7.08 -0.60
N ILE A 274 0.70 7.19 0.25
CA ILE A 274 0.43 6.21 1.32
C ILE A 274 -0.80 5.34 1.01
N LEU A 275 -1.77 5.84 0.23
CA LEU A 275 -2.95 5.06 -0.18
C LEU A 275 -2.77 4.38 -1.55
N ASP A 276 -1.82 4.81 -2.39
CA ASP A 276 -1.43 4.11 -3.62
C ASP A 276 -0.69 2.80 -3.24
N GLY A 277 -1.44 1.69 -3.24
CA GLY A 277 -1.00 0.39 -2.72
C GLY A 277 -1.84 -0.14 -1.54
N MET A 278 -2.78 0.63 -1.01
CA MET A 278 -3.86 0.12 -0.16
C MET A 278 -4.97 -0.53 -1.01
N ASP A 279 -5.85 -1.31 -0.38
CA ASP A 279 -7.07 -1.85 -0.98
C ASP A 279 -7.86 -0.73 -1.70
N GLY A 280 -8.36 -1.00 -2.91
CA GLY A 280 -9.13 -0.03 -3.70
C GLY A 280 -10.36 0.52 -2.95
N LEU A 281 -10.95 -0.28 -2.05
CA LEU A 281 -12.02 0.17 -1.16
C LEU A 281 -11.56 1.30 -0.20
N VAL A 282 -10.31 1.22 0.31
CA VAL A 282 -9.72 2.27 1.16
C VAL A 282 -9.55 3.53 0.33
N TRP A 283 -8.99 3.42 -0.88
CA TRP A 283 -8.83 4.57 -1.79
C TRP A 283 -10.16 5.26 -2.09
N ASP A 284 -11.19 4.51 -2.48
CA ASP A 284 -12.50 5.05 -2.81
C ASP A 284 -13.18 5.74 -1.62
N ILE A 285 -13.04 5.19 -0.41
CA ILE A 285 -13.58 5.79 0.81
C ILE A 285 -12.85 7.10 1.15
N PHE A 286 -11.52 7.14 1.05
CA PHE A 286 -10.76 8.37 1.24
C PHE A 286 -11.09 9.41 0.16
N HIS A 287 -11.18 9.02 -1.11
CA HIS A 287 -11.53 9.92 -2.21
C HIS A 287 -12.96 10.47 -2.09
N ALA A 288 -13.91 9.65 -1.61
CA ALA A 288 -15.26 10.09 -1.25
C ALA A 288 -15.25 11.11 -0.09
N ALA A 289 -14.38 10.94 0.90
CA ALA A 289 -14.19 11.90 1.97
C ALA A 289 -13.54 13.21 1.52
N ILE A 290 -12.53 13.15 0.63
CA ILE A 290 -11.92 14.34 0.00
C ILE A 290 -13.00 15.14 -0.73
N ARG A 291 -13.77 14.51 -1.63
CA ARG A 291 -14.88 15.17 -2.34
C ARG A 291 -15.87 15.81 -1.36
N SER A 292 -16.33 15.04 -0.36
CA SER A 292 -17.29 15.51 0.64
C SER A 292 -16.76 16.61 1.56
N SER A 293 -15.43 16.73 1.71
CA SER A 293 -14.80 17.82 2.46
C SER A 293 -14.80 19.16 1.71
N VAL A 294 -15.06 19.16 0.39
CA VAL A 294 -15.03 20.34 -0.49
C VAL A 294 -16.39 20.67 -1.10
N PHE A 295 -17.18 19.67 -1.51
CA PHE A 295 -18.39 19.85 -2.32
C PHE A 295 -19.48 18.83 -1.92
N PRO A 296 -20.79 19.15 -2.00
CA PRO A 296 -21.41 20.42 -2.46
C PRO A 296 -21.42 21.54 -1.40
N GLN A 297 -21.18 21.20 -0.14
CA GLN A 297 -20.91 22.13 0.94
C GLN A 297 -19.71 21.58 1.72
N PRO A 298 -18.63 22.35 1.94
CA PRO A 298 -17.41 21.84 2.59
C PRO A 298 -17.69 21.20 3.95
N ASN A 299 -17.50 19.89 4.08
CA ASN A 299 -17.63 19.23 5.38
C ASN A 299 -16.37 19.43 6.23
N LEU A 300 -16.47 20.33 7.21
CA LEU A 300 -15.35 20.71 8.08
C LEU A 300 -14.82 19.54 8.92
N LEU A 301 -15.67 18.61 9.36
CA LEU A 301 -15.23 17.43 10.12
C LEU A 301 -14.37 16.50 9.24
N LEU A 302 -14.77 16.26 7.99
CA LEU A 302 -13.97 15.47 7.06
C LEU A 302 -12.65 16.17 6.71
N ARG A 303 -12.64 17.48 6.46
CA ARG A 303 -11.39 18.24 6.24
C ARG A 303 -10.45 18.11 7.44
N LYS A 304 -10.95 18.31 8.67
CA LYS A 304 -10.16 18.14 9.90
C LYS A 304 -9.66 16.70 10.08
N THR A 305 -10.49 15.70 9.76
CA THR A 305 -10.14 14.28 9.87
C THR A 305 -9.04 13.88 8.88
N LEU A 306 -9.10 14.38 7.64
CA LEU A 306 -8.04 14.21 6.63
C LEU A 306 -6.75 14.93 7.05
N ARG A 307 -6.82 16.18 7.53
CA ARG A 307 -5.66 16.90 8.09
C ARG A 307 -5.02 16.13 9.25
N LEU A 308 -5.81 15.65 10.22
CA LEU A 308 -5.29 14.85 11.33
C LEU A 308 -4.57 13.60 10.83
N TRP A 309 -5.16 12.87 9.87
CA TRP A 309 -4.56 11.67 9.28
C TRP A 309 -3.20 11.95 8.64
N VAL A 310 -3.04 13.07 7.92
CA VAL A 310 -1.76 13.51 7.35
C VAL A 310 -0.77 13.89 8.45
N VAL A 311 -1.17 14.70 9.43
CA VAL A 311 -0.27 15.18 10.49
C VAL A 311 0.20 14.04 11.41
N CYS A 312 -0.57 12.96 11.57
CA CYS A 312 -0.08 11.76 12.26
C CYS A 312 1.17 11.18 11.58
N ARG A 313 1.23 11.22 10.24
CA ARG A 313 2.40 10.77 9.47
C ARG A 313 3.63 11.64 9.75
N PHE A 314 3.48 12.94 10.01
CA PHE A 314 4.63 13.83 10.27
C PHE A 314 5.47 13.41 11.48
N ILE A 315 4.85 12.83 12.51
CA ILE A 315 5.53 12.35 13.72
C ILE A 315 5.87 10.84 13.67
N GLU A 316 5.55 10.16 12.58
CA GLU A 316 5.85 8.74 12.29
C GLU A 316 6.91 8.60 11.16
N SER A 317 6.99 9.60 10.28
CA SER A 317 7.92 9.71 9.17
C SER A 317 9.19 10.48 9.55
N ARG A 318 10.17 10.50 8.65
CA ARG A 318 11.50 11.09 8.84
C ARG A 318 11.54 12.50 8.24
N TRP A 319 12.00 13.49 8.99
CA TRP A 319 12.31 14.82 8.46
C TRP A 319 13.77 14.89 8.00
N ARG A 320 14.01 15.60 6.90
CA ARG A 320 15.35 16.06 6.50
C ARG A 320 15.41 17.58 6.59
N CYS A 321 16.60 18.14 6.79
CA CYS A 321 16.81 19.58 6.76
C CYS A 321 17.87 20.00 5.72
N TRP A 322 17.79 21.25 5.28
CA TRP A 322 18.80 21.93 4.46
C TRP A 322 18.60 23.44 4.57
N THR A 323 19.46 24.22 3.91
CA THR A 323 19.41 25.68 3.88
C THR A 323 19.48 26.16 2.42
N ASP A 324 18.93 27.35 2.12
CA ASP A 324 18.95 27.91 0.76
C ASP A 324 20.37 28.39 0.33
N GLN A 325 21.28 28.55 1.28
CA GLN A 325 22.73 28.76 1.12
C GLN A 325 23.45 27.79 2.07
N GLU A 326 24.61 27.25 1.71
CA GLU A 326 25.35 26.31 2.57
C GLU A 326 25.68 26.94 3.93
N ASP A 327 25.13 26.36 5.00
CA ASP A 327 25.23 26.86 6.38
C ASP A 327 25.44 25.69 7.33
N GLU A 328 26.70 25.35 7.54
CA GLU A 328 27.13 24.24 8.39
C GLU A 328 26.89 24.49 9.89
N ASP A 329 26.63 25.73 10.33
CA ASP A 329 26.38 26.02 11.75
C ASP A 329 25.02 25.46 12.18
N ILE A 330 23.99 25.60 11.34
CA ILE A 330 22.62 25.16 11.63
C ILE A 330 22.27 23.79 11.03
N THR A 331 23.08 23.28 10.10
CA THR A 331 22.96 21.94 9.51
C THR A 331 24.03 20.96 10.00
N ARG A 332 24.80 21.34 11.04
CA ARG A 332 25.99 20.63 11.51
C ARG A 332 25.77 19.12 11.63
N GLN A 333 26.63 18.36 10.97
CA GLN A 333 26.52 16.91 10.87
C GLN A 333 26.96 16.24 12.17
N PHE A 334 26.20 15.22 12.58
CA PHE A 334 26.65 14.23 13.55
C PHE A 334 27.10 13.01 12.73
N PRO A 335 28.43 12.76 12.57
CA PRO A 335 28.93 11.73 11.65
C PRO A 335 28.51 10.30 12.01
N ASP A 336 28.06 10.08 13.25
CA ASP A 336 27.69 8.77 13.81
C ASP A 336 26.17 8.51 13.90
N ASP A 337 25.26 9.25 13.22
CA ASP A 337 23.82 8.90 13.25
C ASP A 337 23.57 7.58 12.47
N PRO A 338 23.38 6.43 13.14
CA PRO A 338 23.57 5.11 12.54
C PRO A 338 22.34 4.63 11.75
N PHE A 339 21.47 5.55 11.34
CA PHE A 339 20.13 5.27 10.83
C PHE A 339 19.76 5.99 9.51
N TYR A 340 20.60 6.92 9.00
CA TYR A 340 20.26 7.76 7.84
C TYR A 340 21.46 8.14 6.96
N ASP A 341 21.26 8.07 5.64
CA ASP A 341 22.20 8.56 4.62
C ASP A 341 21.98 10.06 4.29
N TRP A 342 21.28 10.82 5.13
CA TRP A 342 20.86 12.19 4.86
C TRP A 342 20.79 13.08 6.12
N VAL A 343 20.92 14.39 5.92
CA VAL A 343 20.94 15.39 6.99
C VAL A 343 19.59 15.45 7.72
N SER A 344 19.60 15.02 8.99
CA SER A 344 18.47 15.16 9.92
C SER A 344 18.49 16.53 10.62
N PRO A 345 17.36 17.09 11.06
CA PRO A 345 17.34 18.31 11.85
C PRO A 345 18.20 18.17 13.13
N PRO A 346 18.82 19.27 13.61
CA PRO A 346 19.54 19.28 14.88
C PRO A 346 18.64 18.77 16.03
N PRO A 347 19.17 18.00 17.00
CA PRO A 347 18.35 17.33 18.03
C PRO A 347 17.37 18.26 18.74
N TYR A 348 17.80 19.47 19.13
CA TYR A 348 16.90 20.42 19.78
C TYR A 348 15.76 20.86 18.86
N VAL A 349 16.08 21.30 17.64
CA VAL A 349 15.10 21.74 16.64
C VAL A 349 14.10 20.63 16.30
N ASP A 350 14.56 19.37 16.15
CA ASP A 350 13.70 18.20 15.91
C ASP A 350 12.64 18.02 17.01
N TYR A 351 13.07 18.09 18.29
CA TYR A 351 12.13 18.01 19.41
C TYR A 351 11.22 19.24 19.56
N GLN A 352 11.73 20.45 19.28
CA GLN A 352 10.89 21.63 19.28
C GLN A 352 9.80 21.51 18.21
N PHE A 353 10.18 21.08 17.00
CA PHE A 353 9.28 20.94 15.88
C PHE A 353 8.21 19.85 16.12
N ALA A 354 8.61 18.69 16.64
CA ALA A 354 7.69 17.64 17.07
C ALA A 354 6.71 18.12 18.15
N SER A 355 7.17 18.98 19.08
CA SER A 355 6.32 19.57 20.12
C SER A 355 5.28 20.53 19.56
N VAL A 356 5.64 21.38 18.58
CA VAL A 356 4.68 22.25 17.87
C VAL A 356 3.60 21.40 17.17
N ILE A 357 4.02 20.37 16.42
CA ILE A 357 3.08 19.47 15.72
C ILE A 357 2.11 18.79 16.71
N ILE A 358 2.59 18.29 17.85
CA ILE A 358 1.75 17.61 18.83
C ILE A 358 0.80 18.60 19.53
N ASN A 359 1.32 19.71 20.06
CA ASN A 359 0.58 20.57 20.98
C ASN A 359 -0.32 21.59 20.25
N ARG A 360 0.14 22.15 19.13
CA ARG A 360 -0.58 23.24 18.43
C ARG A 360 -1.42 22.74 17.26
N ILE A 361 -1.15 21.54 16.74
CA ILE A 361 -1.90 20.95 15.61
C ILE A 361 -2.69 19.71 16.03
N LEU A 362 -2.03 18.64 16.49
CA LEU A 362 -2.67 17.34 16.72
C LEU A 362 -3.64 17.33 17.91
N LEU A 363 -3.27 17.93 19.06
CA LEU A 363 -4.16 18.00 20.23
C LEU A 363 -5.46 18.77 19.95
N PRO A 364 -5.44 20.00 19.40
CA PRO A 364 -6.64 20.72 19.00
C PRO A 364 -7.50 19.96 17.97
N LEU A 365 -6.89 19.43 16.90
CA LEU A 365 -7.63 18.66 15.88
C LEU A 365 -8.33 17.45 16.50
N ARG A 366 -7.64 16.67 17.34
CA ARG A 366 -8.20 15.51 18.04
C ARG A 366 -9.41 15.91 18.90
N GLU A 367 -9.28 16.96 19.71
CA GLU A 367 -10.37 17.40 20.59
C GLU A 367 -11.60 17.82 19.80
N GLU A 368 -11.43 18.53 18.70
CA GLU A 368 -12.54 18.96 17.86
C GLU A 368 -13.19 17.76 17.16
N ILE A 369 -12.42 16.97 16.42
CA ILE A 369 -12.90 15.81 15.64
C ILE A 369 -13.71 14.86 16.52
N LEU A 370 -13.16 14.46 17.68
CA LEU A 370 -13.84 13.51 18.56
C LEU A 370 -15.10 14.11 19.22
N ARG A 371 -15.09 15.41 19.54
CA ARG A 371 -16.24 16.14 20.12
C ARG A 371 -17.36 16.32 19.09
N GLU A 372 -17.03 16.49 17.81
CA GLU A 372 -18.00 16.56 16.73
C GLU A 372 -18.57 15.19 16.38
N LEU A 373 -17.70 14.18 16.25
CA LEU A 373 -18.10 12.80 15.93
C LEU A 373 -18.95 12.19 17.06
N GLU A 374 -18.59 12.37 18.34
CA GLU A 374 -19.41 11.89 19.46
C GLU A 374 -20.79 12.54 19.46
N ARG A 375 -20.87 13.84 19.15
CA ARG A 375 -22.13 14.59 19.03
C ARG A 375 -23.01 14.10 17.87
N MET A 376 -22.42 13.69 16.75
CA MET A 376 -23.16 13.12 15.61
C MET A 376 -23.68 11.72 15.93
N VAL A 377 -22.82 10.85 16.49
CA VAL A 377 -23.21 9.50 16.92
C VAL A 377 -24.33 9.54 17.97
N GLU A 378 -24.26 10.42 18.98
CA GLU A 378 -25.30 10.53 20.02
C GLU A 378 -26.63 11.14 19.53
N LYS A 379 -26.61 11.94 18.46
CA LYS A 379 -27.83 12.53 17.86
C LYS A 379 -28.65 11.53 17.07
N HIS A 380 -28.03 10.48 16.52
CA HIS A 380 -28.67 9.43 15.71
C HIS A 380 -29.53 9.98 14.55
N LYS A 381 -29.07 11.04 13.86
CA LYS A 381 -29.74 11.56 12.66
C LYS A 381 -29.34 10.76 11.43
N PRO A 382 -30.27 10.38 10.53
CA PRO A 382 -29.92 9.71 9.28
C PRO A 382 -29.00 10.53 8.37
N GLU A 383 -29.16 11.86 8.34
CA GLU A 383 -28.33 12.78 7.55
C GLU A 383 -26.84 12.79 7.97
N ASP A 384 -26.55 12.49 9.24
CA ASP A 384 -25.19 12.45 9.78
C ASP A 384 -24.45 11.14 9.42
N TRP A 385 -25.14 10.12 8.89
CA TRP A 385 -24.61 8.76 8.71
C TRP A 385 -23.36 8.71 7.83
N TYR A 386 -23.41 9.33 6.64
CA TYR A 386 -22.34 9.22 5.65
C TYR A 386 -21.03 9.84 6.15
N VAL A 387 -21.12 11.05 6.72
CA VAL A 387 -19.98 11.75 7.33
C VAL A 387 -19.46 10.98 8.55
N THR A 388 -20.35 10.40 9.36
CA THR A 388 -19.97 9.55 10.51
C THR A 388 -19.21 8.31 10.05
N PHE A 389 -19.66 7.64 8.99
CA PHE A 389 -19.01 6.48 8.38
C PHE A 389 -17.60 6.85 7.87
N LEU A 390 -17.51 7.85 6.99
CA LEU A 390 -16.24 8.29 6.39
C LEU A 390 -15.22 8.72 7.46
N SER A 391 -15.66 9.52 8.44
CA SER A 391 -14.78 9.96 9.54
C SER A 391 -14.31 8.78 10.39
N SER A 392 -15.21 7.86 10.75
CA SER A 392 -14.87 6.68 11.55
C SER A 392 -13.90 5.76 10.81
N PHE A 393 -14.09 5.57 9.50
CA PHE A 393 -13.21 4.75 8.67
C PHE A 393 -11.79 5.34 8.61
N ILE A 394 -11.64 6.63 8.32
CA ILE A 394 -10.32 7.29 8.26
C ILE A 394 -9.61 7.23 9.62
N LEU A 395 -10.33 7.39 10.73
CA LEU A 395 -9.76 7.28 12.08
C LEU A 395 -9.33 5.85 12.44
N LEU A 396 -10.06 4.83 11.99
CA LEU A 396 -9.66 3.43 12.13
C LEU A 396 -8.45 3.09 11.26
N GLN A 397 -8.41 3.57 10.01
CA GLN A 397 -7.25 3.42 9.13
C GLN A 397 -6.01 4.11 9.70
N ASN A 398 -6.18 5.28 10.33
CA ASN A 398 -5.11 5.97 11.03
C ASN A 398 -4.54 5.14 12.18
N TYR A 399 -5.40 4.47 12.95
CA TYR A 399 -5.00 3.59 14.04
C TYR A 399 -4.24 2.36 13.54
N GLU A 400 -4.64 1.76 12.41
CA GLU A 400 -3.91 0.66 11.78
C GLU A 400 -2.48 1.07 11.40
N LEU A 401 -2.33 2.19 10.68
CA LEU A 401 -1.01 2.73 10.30
C LEU A 401 -0.15 3.05 11.52
N GLN A 402 -0.74 3.62 12.58
CA GLN A 402 -0.05 3.87 13.84
C GLN A 402 0.44 2.57 14.49
N MET A 403 -0.37 1.50 14.50
CA MET A 403 0.04 0.19 15.04
C MET A 403 1.16 -0.44 14.20
N GLN A 404 1.10 -0.34 12.87
CA GLN A 404 2.17 -0.79 11.98
C GLN A 404 3.48 -0.04 12.26
N PHE A 405 3.43 1.30 12.38
CA PHE A 405 4.59 2.10 12.74
C PHE A 405 5.18 1.68 14.10
N GLN A 406 4.35 1.47 15.13
CA GLN A 406 4.84 1.03 16.46
C GLN A 406 5.52 -0.34 16.40
N ARG A 407 4.97 -1.30 15.64
CA ARG A 407 5.58 -2.62 15.40
C ARG A 407 6.95 -2.48 14.74
N ASP A 408 7.05 -1.66 13.70
CA ASP A 408 8.27 -1.53 12.91
C ASP A 408 9.30 -0.58 13.58
N PHE A 409 8.87 0.26 14.52
CA PHE A 409 9.72 0.99 15.47
C PHE A 409 10.31 0.06 16.54
N ALA A 410 9.51 -0.84 17.12
CA ALA A 410 9.98 -1.82 18.10
C ALA A 410 11.03 -2.77 17.50
N LYS A 411 10.76 -3.31 16.29
CA LYS A 411 11.74 -4.11 15.53
C LYS A 411 13.08 -3.39 15.33
N ARG A 412 13.05 -2.14 14.88
CA ARG A 412 14.28 -1.33 14.62
C ARG A 412 15.12 -1.11 15.86
N ARG A 413 14.50 -0.96 17.04
CA ARG A 413 15.21 -0.80 18.32
C ARG A 413 15.68 -2.12 18.94
N GLN A 414 15.48 -3.25 18.25
CA GLN A 414 15.66 -4.60 18.82
C GLN A 414 14.92 -4.76 20.16
N ALA A 415 13.84 -3.99 20.37
CA ALA A 415 13.05 -4.05 21.59
C ALA A 415 12.48 -5.47 21.67
N PRO A 416 12.82 -6.27 22.70
CA PRO A 416 12.72 -7.72 22.65
C PRO A 416 11.28 -8.13 22.34
N PRO A 417 10.99 -8.69 21.16
CA PRO A 417 9.65 -9.09 20.79
C PRO A 417 9.32 -10.36 21.56
N PHE A 418 8.75 -10.19 22.75
CA PHE A 418 8.39 -11.29 23.65
C PHE A 418 9.60 -12.16 24.07
N GLY A 419 10.73 -11.54 24.40
CA GLY A 419 11.88 -12.26 25.00
C GLY A 419 11.51 -12.94 26.32
N GLU A 420 12.34 -13.86 26.83
CA GLU A 420 12.00 -14.77 27.95
C GLU A 420 11.44 -14.09 29.22
N LYS A 421 11.79 -12.82 29.47
CA LYS A 421 11.27 -12.03 30.59
C LYS A 421 9.88 -11.41 30.34
N PHE A 422 9.21 -11.71 29.22
CA PHE A 422 7.89 -11.18 28.89
C PHE A 422 6.78 -11.98 29.58
N ASP A 423 6.28 -11.45 30.70
CA ASP A 423 5.19 -12.10 31.44
C ASP A 423 3.82 -11.85 30.79
N TRP A 424 3.33 -12.85 30.06
CA TRP A 424 1.94 -12.93 29.58
C TRP A 424 0.89 -12.87 30.71
N ASN A 425 1.27 -13.25 31.93
CA ASN A 425 0.43 -13.19 33.12
C ASN A 425 0.44 -11.82 33.82
N ALA A 426 1.20 -10.83 33.34
CA ALA A 426 1.20 -9.50 33.91
C ALA A 426 -0.20 -8.89 33.79
N THR A 427 -0.74 -8.33 34.89
CA THR A 427 -2.13 -7.84 34.97
C THR A 427 -2.46 -6.76 33.94
N LYS A 428 -1.43 -6.04 33.46
CA LYS A 428 -1.52 -5.04 32.38
C LYS A 428 -1.65 -5.70 30.99
N ILE A 429 -0.89 -6.76 30.72
CA ILE A 429 -0.92 -7.53 29.47
C ILE A 429 -2.22 -8.35 29.36
N ARG A 430 -2.63 -9.04 30.44
CA ARG A 430 -3.91 -9.79 30.49
C ARG A 430 -5.14 -8.91 30.23
N LYS A 431 -5.06 -7.58 30.47
CA LYS A 431 -6.12 -6.62 30.08
C LYS A 431 -6.16 -6.33 28.59
N MET A 432 -5.02 -6.18 27.93
CA MET A 432 -4.95 -6.01 26.47
C MET A 432 -5.37 -7.29 25.74
N ALA A 433 -4.81 -8.45 26.14
CA ALA A 433 -5.14 -9.74 25.54
C ALA A 433 -6.62 -10.14 25.70
N ARG A 434 -7.29 -9.74 26.79
CA ARG A 434 -8.74 -9.94 26.94
C ARG A 434 -9.58 -9.06 26.03
N LEU A 435 -9.19 -7.78 25.85
CA LEU A 435 -9.88 -6.87 24.93
C LEU A 435 -9.77 -7.37 23.48
N ASP A 436 -8.58 -7.79 23.08
CA ASP A 436 -8.33 -8.36 21.76
C ASP A 436 -9.14 -9.65 21.55
N ALA A 437 -9.05 -10.62 22.46
CA ALA A 437 -9.81 -11.87 22.36
C ALA A 437 -11.35 -11.70 22.38
N GLU A 438 -11.89 -10.69 23.08
CA GLU A 438 -13.32 -10.35 23.01
C GLU A 438 -13.68 -9.68 21.68
N GLN A 439 -12.82 -8.81 21.14
CA GLN A 439 -12.99 -8.19 19.82
C GLN A 439 -12.88 -9.21 18.68
N SER A 440 -11.87 -10.10 18.69
CA SER A 440 -11.72 -11.15 17.67
C SER A 440 -12.94 -12.08 17.65
N ARG A 441 -13.48 -12.49 18.81
CA ARG A 441 -14.72 -13.29 18.87
C ARG A 441 -15.95 -12.52 18.40
N PHE A 442 -16.05 -11.23 18.70
CA PHE A 442 -17.12 -10.38 18.19
C PHE A 442 -17.09 -10.28 16.66
N MET A 443 -15.90 -10.07 16.08
CA MET A 443 -15.70 -9.99 14.62
C MET A 443 -15.88 -11.35 13.92
N ALA A 444 -15.40 -12.45 14.52
CA ALA A 444 -15.60 -13.80 13.99
C ALA A 444 -17.10 -14.16 13.91
N GLY A 445 -17.89 -13.72 14.89
CA GLY A 445 -19.35 -13.93 14.93
C GLY A 445 -20.17 -13.13 13.91
N TYR A 446 -19.52 -12.40 12.99
CA TYR A 446 -20.12 -11.71 11.84
C TYR A 446 -19.61 -12.25 10.48
N ARG A 447 -18.70 -13.23 10.46
CA ARG A 447 -18.19 -13.87 9.23
C ARG A 447 -19.03 -15.09 8.80
N ASP A 448 -20.35 -14.95 8.80
CA ASP A 448 -21.25 -15.93 8.15
C ASP A 448 -21.87 -15.27 6.90
N PRO A 449 -21.36 -15.57 5.69
CA PRO A 449 -21.82 -14.93 4.45
C PRO A 449 -23.27 -15.24 4.08
N SER A 450 -23.90 -16.25 4.69
CA SER A 450 -25.22 -16.76 4.31
C SER A 450 -26.39 -15.77 4.51
N THR A 451 -26.18 -14.65 5.21
CA THR A 451 -27.24 -13.75 5.66
C THR A 451 -27.32 -12.38 4.94
N LEU A 452 -26.48 -12.11 3.94
CA LEU A 452 -26.37 -10.80 3.28
C LEU A 452 -26.70 -10.79 1.76
N VAL A 453 -27.30 -11.87 1.24
CA VAL A 453 -27.36 -12.14 -0.21
C VAL A 453 -28.48 -11.41 -0.99
N SER A 454 -29.51 -10.82 -0.37
CA SER A 454 -30.70 -10.37 -1.12
C SER A 454 -30.64 -8.97 -1.78
N ASP A 455 -29.90 -8.00 -1.24
CA ASP A 455 -30.18 -6.57 -1.49
C ASP A 455 -29.06 -5.82 -2.26
N ARG A 456 -28.47 -6.45 -3.30
CA ARG A 456 -27.52 -5.78 -4.24
C ARG A 456 -28.01 -5.77 -5.68
N LEU A 457 -29.16 -5.11 -5.91
CA LEU A 457 -29.61 -4.65 -7.22
C LEU A 457 -30.00 -3.16 -7.12
N HIS A 458 -29.66 -2.38 -8.15
CA HIS A 458 -29.98 -0.94 -8.33
C HIS A 458 -29.15 0.13 -7.59
N LEU A 459 -27.84 0.22 -7.85
CA LEU A 459 -27.15 1.52 -7.84
C LEU A 459 -25.96 1.63 -8.83
N GLY A 460 -26.19 1.22 -10.08
CA GLY A 460 -25.18 1.25 -11.15
C GLY A 460 -25.60 2.08 -12.36
N GLN A 461 -25.56 3.41 -12.26
CA GLN A 461 -25.53 4.33 -13.41
C GLN A 461 -25.17 5.76 -12.99
N GLN A 462 -24.47 6.48 -13.87
CA GLN A 462 -24.03 7.89 -13.76
C GLN A 462 -22.89 8.23 -12.78
N LEU A 463 -21.65 7.99 -13.21
CA LEU A 463 -20.56 8.98 -13.10
C LEU A 463 -19.77 8.97 -14.40
N LYS A 464 -19.76 10.09 -15.14
CA LYS A 464 -18.99 10.23 -16.39
C LYS A 464 -17.58 10.71 -16.10
N SER A 465 -16.63 10.17 -16.86
CA SER A 465 -15.22 10.54 -16.89
C SER A 465 -14.97 12.05 -17.02
N THR A 466 -14.03 12.56 -16.21
CA THR A 466 -12.99 13.51 -16.64
C THR A 466 -11.91 13.62 -15.55
N SER A 467 -10.80 12.91 -15.70
CA SER A 467 -9.54 13.25 -15.01
C SER A 467 -8.37 12.85 -15.92
N ALA A 468 -7.67 13.86 -16.47
CA ALA A 468 -6.46 13.61 -17.23
C ALA A 468 -5.34 13.14 -16.27
N LEU A 469 -4.83 11.94 -16.50
CA LEU A 469 -3.68 11.38 -15.77
C LEU A 469 -2.44 12.26 -16.03
N ARG A 470 -1.99 13.00 -15.01
CA ARG A 470 -0.64 13.58 -15.03
C ARG A 470 0.37 12.43 -14.83
N SER A 471 1.32 12.30 -15.74
CA SER A 471 2.34 11.26 -15.64
C SER A 471 3.31 11.53 -14.48
N VAL A 472 3.66 10.46 -13.77
CA VAL A 472 4.89 10.42 -12.98
C VAL A 472 6.04 10.53 -13.98
N ARG A 473 6.73 11.69 -14.02
CA ARG A 473 7.96 11.81 -14.79
C ARG A 473 9.01 10.92 -14.14
N VAL A 474 9.43 9.86 -14.84
CA VAL A 474 10.65 9.12 -14.49
C VAL A 474 11.81 10.12 -14.57
N HIS A 475 12.41 10.44 -13.43
CA HIS A 475 13.38 11.54 -13.35
C HIS A 475 14.64 11.30 -14.20
N GLU A 476 15.02 10.03 -14.42
CA GLU A 476 16.02 9.61 -15.39
C GLU A 476 15.75 8.17 -15.84
N TRP A 477 15.76 7.92 -17.15
CA TRP A 477 15.66 6.56 -17.72
C TRP A 477 17.04 5.88 -17.73
N PRO A 478 17.14 4.58 -17.39
CA PRO A 478 18.41 3.84 -17.51
C PRO A 478 18.97 3.91 -18.93
N ARG A 479 20.27 4.22 -19.09
CA ARG A 479 20.88 4.25 -20.43
C ARG A 479 20.88 2.87 -21.09
N VAL A 480 21.02 1.81 -20.30
CA VAL A 480 21.01 0.40 -20.70
C VAL A 480 20.44 -0.43 -19.55
N MET A 481 19.55 -1.36 -19.85
CA MET A 481 19.10 -2.44 -18.95
C MET A 481 20.08 -3.61 -19.04
N THR A 482 20.59 -4.06 -17.89
CA THR A 482 21.64 -5.10 -17.80
C THR A 482 21.17 -6.28 -16.96
N GLY A 483 21.60 -7.50 -17.33
CA GLY A 483 21.22 -8.76 -16.69
C GLY A 483 20.75 -9.80 -17.72
N GLU A 484 20.48 -11.02 -17.25
CA GLU A 484 20.16 -12.17 -18.13
C GLU A 484 18.94 -11.99 -19.03
N LEU A 485 17.99 -11.12 -18.66
CA LEU A 485 16.83 -10.82 -19.50
C LEU A 485 17.19 -10.01 -20.76
N ALA A 486 18.35 -9.34 -20.82
CA ALA A 486 18.79 -8.54 -21.97
C ALA A 486 19.49 -9.36 -23.07
N TRP A 487 18.95 -10.55 -23.39
CA TRP A 487 19.45 -11.42 -24.45
C TRP A 487 19.00 -10.97 -25.85
N ASP A 488 19.83 -11.24 -26.85
CA ASP A 488 19.61 -10.87 -28.26
C ASP A 488 20.02 -12.00 -29.23
N SER A 489 20.02 -11.74 -30.54
CA SER A 489 20.40 -12.74 -31.55
C SER A 489 21.89 -13.14 -31.55
N SER A 490 22.75 -12.43 -30.81
CA SER A 490 24.14 -12.86 -30.55
C SER A 490 24.25 -13.75 -29.30
N THR A 491 23.26 -13.69 -28.41
CA THR A 491 23.20 -14.45 -27.16
C THR A 491 22.84 -15.91 -27.45
N ARG A 492 23.82 -16.82 -27.30
CA ARG A 492 23.62 -18.26 -27.50
C ARG A 492 22.91 -18.89 -26.30
N LEU A 493 21.58 -18.77 -26.26
CA LEU A 493 20.74 -19.60 -25.40
C LEU A 493 20.67 -21.02 -25.99
N SER A 494 21.18 -22.02 -25.26
CA SER A 494 21.12 -23.42 -25.66
C SER A 494 19.76 -24.06 -25.32
N GLU A 495 19.50 -25.26 -25.84
CA GLU A 495 18.35 -26.06 -25.40
C GLU A 495 18.43 -26.39 -23.90
N GLN A 496 19.62 -26.58 -23.33
CA GLN A 496 19.79 -26.90 -21.91
C GLN A 496 19.50 -25.69 -21.01
N ASP A 497 19.73 -24.47 -21.51
CA ASP A 497 19.36 -23.25 -20.79
C ASP A 497 17.83 -23.06 -20.78
N THR A 498 17.16 -23.40 -21.89
CA THR A 498 15.77 -23.03 -22.16
C THR A 498 14.74 -24.13 -21.89
N ILE A 499 15.15 -25.40 -21.89
CA ILE A 499 14.28 -26.57 -21.79
C ILE A 499 14.65 -27.44 -20.59
N LEU A 500 13.77 -27.47 -19.60
CA LEU A 500 13.75 -28.51 -18.56
C LEU A 500 13.20 -29.80 -19.17
N ASN A 501 14.10 -30.68 -19.59
CA ASN A 501 13.75 -32.03 -20.01
C ASN A 501 13.50 -32.91 -18.78
N LEU A 502 12.28 -33.45 -18.67
CA LEU A 502 11.87 -34.37 -17.60
C LEU A 502 12.54 -35.73 -17.80
N THR A 503 13.04 -36.32 -16.72
CA THR A 503 13.45 -37.73 -16.72
C THR A 503 12.23 -38.65 -16.70
N ARG A 504 12.44 -39.93 -17.03
CA ARG A 504 11.38 -40.95 -16.95
C ARG A 504 10.75 -41.03 -15.55
N ASP A 505 11.56 -40.92 -14.51
CA ASP A 505 11.11 -41.00 -13.13
C ASP A 505 10.27 -39.77 -12.74
N GLU A 506 10.60 -38.59 -13.27
CA GLU A 506 9.81 -37.36 -13.08
C GLU A 506 8.47 -37.41 -13.85
N VAL A 507 8.42 -38.07 -15.01
CA VAL A 507 7.16 -38.32 -15.73
C VAL A 507 6.27 -39.29 -14.94
N GLU A 508 6.84 -40.32 -14.32
CA GLU A 508 6.08 -41.23 -13.44
C GLU A 508 5.69 -40.57 -12.10
N GLU A 509 6.48 -39.63 -11.58
CA GLU A 509 6.12 -38.75 -10.44
C GLU A 509 4.89 -37.89 -10.80
N VAL A 510 4.88 -37.25 -11.97
CA VAL A 510 3.70 -36.49 -12.47
C VAL A 510 2.47 -37.40 -12.60
N LYS A 511 2.62 -38.61 -13.16
CA LYS A 511 1.53 -39.61 -13.21
C LYS A 511 1.04 -40.04 -11.83
N ALA A 512 1.92 -40.12 -10.84
CA ALA A 512 1.54 -40.42 -9.46
C ALA A 512 0.79 -39.25 -8.79
N ALA A 513 1.22 -38.01 -9.04
CA ALA A 513 0.54 -36.81 -8.55
C ALA A 513 -0.88 -36.66 -9.13
N VAL A 514 -1.09 -36.99 -10.42
CA VAL A 514 -2.43 -37.04 -11.04
C VAL A 514 -3.33 -38.06 -10.36
N ARG A 515 -2.85 -39.30 -10.15
CA ARG A 515 -3.61 -40.34 -9.43
C ARG A 515 -3.99 -39.87 -8.03
N HIS A 516 -3.03 -39.35 -7.28
CA HIS A 516 -3.27 -38.82 -5.94
C HIS A 516 -4.32 -37.71 -5.92
N PHE A 517 -4.23 -36.73 -6.83
CA PHE A 517 -5.20 -35.64 -6.90
C PHE A 517 -6.61 -36.15 -7.24
N ASN A 518 -6.73 -37.07 -8.20
CA ASN A 518 -8.01 -37.70 -8.57
C ASN A 518 -8.62 -38.48 -7.40
N ASP A 519 -7.81 -39.19 -6.60
CA ASP A 519 -8.25 -39.92 -5.40
C ASP A 519 -8.81 -38.99 -4.29
N LEU A 520 -8.44 -37.70 -4.28
CA LEU A 520 -8.99 -36.71 -3.33
C LEU A 520 -10.40 -36.23 -3.72
N GLY A 521 -10.85 -36.44 -4.96
CA GLY A 521 -12.17 -36.03 -5.44
C GLY A 521 -12.38 -34.51 -5.51
N LEU A 522 -11.30 -33.73 -5.59
CA LEU A 522 -11.33 -32.26 -5.67
C LEU A 522 -11.61 -31.75 -7.09
N TYR A 523 -12.10 -30.52 -7.20
CA TYR A 523 -12.27 -29.85 -8.49
C TYR A 523 -10.95 -29.26 -9.01
N GLY A 524 -10.80 -29.16 -10.34
CA GLY A 524 -9.55 -28.68 -10.96
C GLY A 524 -9.10 -27.28 -10.51
N ASN A 525 -10.03 -26.40 -10.13
CA ASN A 525 -9.70 -25.08 -9.59
C ASN A 525 -9.02 -25.13 -8.19
N GLU A 526 -9.10 -26.27 -7.50
CA GLU A 526 -8.49 -26.53 -6.19
C GLU A 526 -7.06 -27.12 -6.30
N VAL A 527 -6.56 -27.38 -7.52
CA VAL A 527 -5.19 -27.88 -7.74
C VAL A 527 -4.15 -26.89 -7.22
N SER A 528 -3.25 -27.36 -6.37
CA SER A 528 -2.20 -26.61 -5.70
C SER A 528 -0.97 -27.49 -5.42
N GLU A 529 0.16 -26.88 -5.03
CA GLU A 529 1.38 -27.59 -4.65
C GLU A 529 1.14 -28.63 -3.54
N SER A 530 0.23 -28.34 -2.59
CA SER A 530 -0.02 -29.23 -1.44
C SER A 530 -0.85 -30.47 -1.75
N ASN A 531 -1.61 -30.48 -2.84
CA ASN A 531 -2.42 -31.63 -3.30
C ASN A 531 -1.99 -32.20 -4.66
N PHE A 532 -0.94 -31.62 -5.28
CA PHE A 532 -0.25 -32.15 -6.45
C PHE A 532 1.26 -32.30 -6.15
N PRO A 533 1.66 -33.30 -5.34
CA PRO A 533 3.01 -33.41 -4.80
C PRO A 533 4.03 -33.83 -5.87
N LEU A 534 5.05 -33.01 -6.09
CA LEU A 534 6.20 -33.26 -6.97
C LEU A 534 7.49 -33.13 -6.15
N HIS A 535 7.83 -34.16 -5.38
CA HIS A 535 8.93 -34.11 -4.41
C HIS A 535 10.30 -33.87 -5.07
N THR A 536 10.53 -34.48 -6.24
CA THR A 536 11.78 -34.37 -6.99
C THR A 536 11.70 -33.23 -8.01
N LEU A 537 10.69 -33.27 -8.88
CA LEU A 537 10.52 -32.29 -9.94
C LEU A 537 10.26 -30.88 -9.41
N GLY A 538 9.53 -30.72 -8.30
CA GLY A 538 9.23 -29.42 -7.68
C GLY A 538 10.48 -28.58 -7.37
N GLN A 539 11.58 -29.22 -6.96
CA GLN A 539 12.86 -28.54 -6.71
C GLN A 539 13.51 -27.99 -7.99
N LYS A 540 13.27 -28.62 -9.14
CA LYS A 540 13.67 -28.07 -10.45
C LYS A 540 12.71 -26.97 -10.91
N LEU A 541 11.40 -27.13 -10.67
CA LEU A 541 10.39 -26.11 -10.98
C LEU A 541 10.68 -24.79 -10.24
N LEU A 542 11.06 -24.83 -8.96
CA LEU A 542 11.44 -23.61 -8.22
C LEU A 542 12.60 -22.84 -8.85
N LYS A 543 13.59 -23.54 -9.45
CA LYS A 543 14.69 -22.90 -10.19
C LYS A 543 14.19 -22.26 -11.48
N VAL A 544 13.29 -22.94 -12.20
CA VAL A 544 12.59 -22.41 -13.37
C VAL A 544 11.78 -21.16 -13.02
N THR A 545 11.04 -21.15 -11.91
CA THR A 545 10.29 -19.98 -11.42
C THR A 545 11.19 -18.78 -11.16
N LEU A 546 12.36 -18.98 -10.55
CA LEU A 546 13.34 -17.90 -10.32
C LEU A 546 13.88 -17.34 -11.64
N ASP A 547 14.19 -18.19 -12.62
CA ASP A 547 14.69 -17.79 -13.93
C ASP A 547 13.64 -17.04 -14.78
N ILE A 548 12.36 -17.44 -14.71
CA ILE A 548 11.24 -16.69 -15.32
C ILE A 548 11.12 -15.27 -14.72
N HIS A 549 11.33 -15.11 -13.41
CA HIS A 549 11.18 -13.81 -12.75
C HIS A 549 12.45 -12.94 -12.72
N ARG A 550 13.64 -13.54 -12.81
CA ARG A 550 14.93 -12.86 -12.57
C ARG A 550 15.99 -13.10 -13.63
N GLY A 551 15.96 -14.26 -14.28
CA GLY A 551 16.87 -14.67 -15.35
C GLY A 551 16.37 -14.28 -16.73
N LYS A 552 16.39 -15.21 -17.69
CA LYS A 552 16.04 -14.94 -19.11
C LYS A 552 14.55 -14.72 -19.39
N GLY A 553 13.68 -14.88 -18.40
CA GLY A 553 12.26 -14.53 -18.50
C GLY A 553 11.32 -15.60 -19.06
N PHE A 554 11.83 -16.77 -19.49
CA PHE A 554 10.99 -17.87 -19.96
C PHE A 554 11.64 -19.23 -19.74
N ALA A 555 10.82 -20.28 -19.70
CA ALA A 555 11.25 -21.66 -19.70
C ALA A 555 10.24 -22.58 -20.40
N ILE A 556 10.72 -23.75 -20.81
CA ILE A 556 9.93 -24.81 -21.43
C ILE A 556 10.13 -26.08 -20.60
N ILE A 557 9.07 -26.81 -20.31
CA ILE A 557 9.13 -28.13 -19.67
C ILE A 557 8.70 -29.17 -20.71
N ARG A 558 9.56 -30.15 -20.96
CA ARG A 558 9.41 -31.14 -22.05
C ARG A 558 9.54 -32.57 -21.52
N GLY A 559 8.77 -33.51 -22.10
CA GLY A 559 8.87 -34.95 -21.80
C GLY A 559 7.54 -35.64 -21.46
N LEU A 560 6.44 -34.89 -21.42
CA LEU A 560 5.08 -35.44 -21.32
C LEU A 560 4.56 -35.77 -22.74
N ASP A 561 3.79 -36.84 -22.92
CA ASP A 561 2.97 -37.04 -24.13
C ASP A 561 1.48 -36.80 -23.77
N PRO A 562 0.78 -35.84 -24.39
CA PRO A 562 -0.65 -35.63 -24.17
C PRO A 562 -1.53 -36.86 -24.44
N LYS A 563 -1.06 -37.84 -25.21
CA LYS A 563 -1.81 -39.06 -25.56
C LYS A 563 -1.85 -40.09 -24.42
N ASP A 564 -0.95 -39.98 -23.44
CA ASP A 564 -0.93 -40.82 -22.23
C ASP A 564 -2.07 -40.47 -21.25
N PHE A 565 -2.82 -39.38 -21.48
CA PHE A 565 -3.72 -38.77 -20.50
C PHE A 565 -5.10 -38.44 -21.08
N SER A 566 -6.16 -38.56 -20.27
CA SER A 566 -7.48 -37.99 -20.62
C SER A 566 -7.38 -36.47 -20.78
N PRO A 567 -8.28 -35.77 -21.50
CA PRO A 567 -8.29 -34.30 -21.59
C PRO A 567 -8.30 -33.59 -20.22
N GLU A 568 -8.97 -34.19 -19.25
CA GLU A 568 -9.08 -33.76 -17.86
C GLU A 568 -7.75 -33.91 -17.11
N ASP A 569 -7.12 -35.10 -17.14
CA ASP A 569 -5.80 -35.34 -16.54
C ASP A 569 -4.74 -34.43 -17.16
N ASN A 570 -4.80 -34.28 -18.49
CA ASN A 570 -4.00 -33.37 -19.30
C ASN A 570 -4.07 -31.91 -18.81
N LEU A 571 -5.21 -31.48 -18.28
CA LEU A 571 -5.40 -30.17 -17.65
C LEU A 571 -4.92 -30.18 -16.20
N ILE A 572 -5.21 -31.23 -15.41
CA ILE A 572 -4.74 -31.37 -14.03
C ILE A 572 -3.21 -31.29 -13.95
N ILE A 573 -2.48 -31.94 -14.87
CA ILE A 573 -1.01 -31.84 -14.99
C ILE A 573 -0.57 -30.40 -15.22
N PHE A 574 -1.25 -29.68 -16.11
CA PHE A 574 -0.92 -28.28 -16.41
C PHE A 574 -1.18 -27.39 -15.20
N LEU A 575 -2.31 -27.58 -14.51
CA LEU A 575 -2.67 -26.86 -13.31
C LEU A 575 -1.70 -27.15 -12.15
N GLY A 576 -1.28 -28.41 -12.02
CA GLY A 576 -0.38 -28.93 -10.99
C GLY A 576 1.04 -28.41 -11.15
N ILE A 577 1.66 -28.64 -12.30
CA ILE A 577 3.00 -28.10 -12.60
C ILE A 577 3.00 -26.57 -12.54
N SER A 578 1.95 -25.92 -13.07
CA SER A 578 1.82 -24.45 -12.99
C SER A 578 1.74 -23.93 -11.56
N SER A 579 1.28 -24.71 -10.59
CA SER A 579 1.16 -24.25 -9.20
C SER A 579 2.51 -23.91 -8.55
N TYR A 580 3.59 -24.58 -8.98
CA TYR A 580 4.98 -24.30 -8.59
C TYR A 580 5.59 -23.08 -9.31
N ILE A 581 5.00 -22.66 -10.44
CA ILE A 581 5.44 -21.49 -11.23
C ILE A 581 4.66 -20.22 -10.88
N GLY A 582 3.35 -20.36 -10.64
CA GLY A 582 2.46 -19.29 -10.25
C GLY A 582 1.09 -19.85 -9.86
N SER A 583 0.81 -19.88 -8.55
CA SER A 583 -0.39 -20.51 -8.00
C SER A 583 -1.67 -19.70 -8.16
N ILE A 584 -1.59 -18.38 -8.36
CA ILE A 584 -2.75 -17.52 -8.59
C ILE A 584 -3.09 -17.53 -10.09
N ARG A 585 -4.36 -17.75 -10.43
CA ARG A 585 -4.83 -18.00 -11.80
C ARG A 585 -5.76 -16.86 -12.25
N GLY A 586 -5.66 -16.47 -13.51
CA GLY A 586 -6.34 -15.28 -14.04
C GLY A 586 -7.48 -15.60 -15.01
N ARG A 587 -8.57 -14.83 -14.92
CA ARG A 587 -9.60 -14.72 -15.96
C ARG A 587 -8.95 -14.22 -17.26
N GLN A 588 -9.42 -14.69 -18.43
CA GLN A 588 -8.85 -14.31 -19.73
C GLN A 588 -9.82 -13.56 -20.65
N ASP A 589 -11.13 -13.55 -20.35
CA ASP A 589 -12.11 -12.78 -21.13
C ASP A 589 -13.35 -12.33 -20.31
N GLU A 590 -14.29 -11.68 -21.01
CA GLU A 590 -15.54 -11.14 -20.44
C GLU A 590 -16.63 -12.20 -20.15
N ASP A 591 -16.35 -13.49 -20.35
CA ASP A 591 -17.20 -14.61 -19.94
C ASP A 591 -16.65 -15.29 -18.66
N GLY A 592 -15.52 -14.79 -18.13
CA GLY A 592 -14.84 -15.35 -16.96
C GLY A 592 -14.01 -16.60 -17.26
N ASP A 593 -13.72 -16.91 -18.53
CA ASP A 593 -13.00 -18.12 -18.91
C ASP A 593 -11.57 -18.11 -18.33
N MET A 594 -11.27 -19.11 -17.50
CA MET A 594 -9.97 -19.27 -16.82
C MET A 594 -8.92 -19.91 -17.72
N LEU A 595 -9.37 -20.67 -18.73
CA LEU A 595 -8.54 -21.31 -19.75
C LEU A 595 -8.88 -20.70 -21.12
N MET A 596 -7.92 -20.65 -22.03
CA MET A 596 -8.19 -20.21 -23.40
C MET A 596 -7.65 -21.21 -24.41
N HIS A 597 -8.54 -21.74 -25.23
CA HIS A 597 -8.24 -22.73 -26.26
C HIS A 597 -7.79 -22.03 -27.54
N ILE A 598 -6.52 -22.24 -27.93
CA ILE A 598 -5.87 -21.54 -29.05
C ILE A 598 -5.70 -22.52 -30.22
N ARG A 599 -6.52 -22.35 -31.25
CA ARG A 599 -6.58 -23.21 -32.45
C ARG A 599 -7.32 -22.50 -33.59
N ASP A 600 -7.10 -22.87 -34.85
CA ASP A 600 -7.89 -22.31 -35.95
C ASP A 600 -9.38 -22.68 -35.82
N ALA A 601 -10.25 -21.67 -35.87
CA ALA A 601 -11.70 -21.85 -35.76
C ALA A 601 -12.32 -22.34 -37.07
N LYS A 602 -12.00 -23.58 -37.47
CA LYS A 602 -12.40 -24.21 -38.75
C LYS A 602 -13.91 -24.19 -39.04
N ARG A 603 -14.77 -24.08 -38.02
CA ARG A 603 -16.24 -23.96 -38.18
C ARG A 603 -16.73 -22.53 -38.46
N SER A 604 -15.88 -21.51 -38.30
CA SER A 604 -16.25 -20.12 -38.61
C SER A 604 -16.16 -19.85 -40.11
N LYS A 605 -17.15 -19.14 -40.65
CA LYS A 605 -17.15 -18.60 -42.01
C LYS A 605 -16.44 -17.25 -42.13
N ALA A 606 -16.01 -16.64 -41.03
CA ALA A 606 -15.28 -15.37 -41.07
C ALA A 606 -13.92 -15.55 -41.76
N PRO A 607 -13.48 -14.61 -42.63
CA PRO A 607 -12.14 -14.63 -43.21
C PRO A 607 -11.05 -14.64 -42.14
N GLN A 608 -9.92 -15.30 -42.40
CA GLN A 608 -8.82 -15.44 -41.42
C GLN A 608 -8.31 -14.10 -40.86
N LYS A 609 -8.41 -13.01 -41.65
CA LYS A 609 -8.05 -11.63 -41.24
C LYS A 609 -9.04 -10.97 -40.27
N ASP A 610 -10.25 -11.52 -40.15
CA ASP A 610 -11.37 -11.00 -39.36
C ASP A 610 -11.61 -11.82 -38.08
N ARG A 611 -10.80 -12.85 -37.83
CA ARG A 611 -10.80 -13.67 -36.61
C ARG A 611 -9.84 -13.07 -35.56
N PRO A 612 -10.12 -13.22 -34.25
CA PRO A 612 -9.12 -13.04 -33.21
C PRO A 612 -7.87 -13.88 -33.46
N THR A 613 -6.69 -13.36 -33.10
CA THR A 613 -5.39 -14.04 -33.30
C THR A 613 -5.37 -15.48 -32.78
N ARG A 614 -5.98 -15.73 -31.62
CA ARG A 614 -6.09 -17.08 -31.02
C ARG A 614 -6.94 -18.09 -31.81
N TYR A 615 -7.76 -17.59 -32.74
CA TYR A 615 -8.66 -18.35 -33.61
C TYR A 615 -8.31 -18.24 -35.11
N SER A 616 -7.15 -17.65 -35.44
CA SER A 616 -6.69 -17.37 -36.80
C SER A 616 -5.45 -18.18 -37.17
N SER A 617 -5.34 -18.59 -38.44
CA SER A 617 -4.13 -19.24 -38.96
C SER A 617 -2.98 -18.26 -39.26
N ARG A 618 -3.27 -16.95 -39.38
CA ARG A 618 -2.29 -15.89 -39.72
C ARG A 618 -1.22 -15.72 -38.64
N ALA A 619 -0.02 -15.33 -39.06
CA ALA A 619 1.03 -14.88 -38.14
C ALA A 619 0.51 -13.75 -37.24
N SER A 620 0.90 -13.77 -35.97
CA SER A 620 0.64 -12.64 -35.06
C SER A 620 1.72 -11.57 -35.23
N THR A 621 1.45 -10.37 -34.71
CA THR A 621 2.49 -9.37 -34.43
C THR A 621 3.09 -9.63 -33.05
N PHE A 622 4.23 -9.03 -32.74
CA PHE A 622 4.77 -9.06 -31.38
C PHE A 622 3.84 -8.33 -30.41
N HIS A 623 3.58 -8.97 -29.26
CA HIS A 623 2.72 -8.40 -28.22
C HIS A 623 3.08 -8.92 -26.82
N THR A 624 2.51 -8.26 -25.82
CA THR A 624 2.34 -8.73 -24.45
C THR A 624 0.84 -8.88 -24.20
N ASP A 625 0.42 -9.94 -23.51
CA ASP A 625 -0.95 -10.12 -23.06
C ASP A 625 -1.36 -8.99 -22.09
N THR A 626 -2.61 -8.54 -22.15
CA THR A 626 -2.94 -7.14 -21.80
C THR A 626 -2.58 -6.73 -20.36
N PHE A 627 -2.79 -7.57 -19.33
CA PHE A 627 -2.36 -7.28 -17.95
C PHE A 627 -1.86 -8.52 -17.17
N CYS A 628 -1.47 -9.58 -17.89
CA CYS A 628 -0.97 -10.83 -17.32
C CYS A 628 0.45 -10.67 -16.74
N ASP A 629 0.75 -11.35 -15.63
CA ASP A 629 2.11 -11.47 -15.07
C ASP A 629 2.94 -12.57 -15.80
N ILE A 630 2.43 -13.81 -15.81
CA ILE A 630 3.07 -14.98 -16.46
C ILE A 630 2.10 -15.63 -17.43
N LEU A 631 2.46 -15.62 -18.70
CA LEU A 631 1.80 -16.39 -19.75
C LEU A 631 2.23 -17.85 -19.66
N ALA A 632 1.28 -18.77 -19.48
CA ALA A 632 1.51 -20.21 -19.55
C ALA A 632 0.77 -20.83 -20.74
N LEU A 633 1.44 -21.69 -21.50
CA LEU A 633 0.86 -22.40 -22.65
C LEU A 633 1.19 -23.89 -22.57
N GLN A 634 0.20 -24.74 -22.78
CA GLN A 634 0.38 -26.19 -22.94
C GLN A 634 0.11 -26.59 -24.39
N THR A 635 1.05 -27.31 -24.99
CA THR A 635 0.94 -27.81 -26.36
C THR A 635 0.19 -29.14 -26.38
N ARG A 636 -1.03 -29.17 -26.93
CA ARG A 636 -1.80 -30.41 -27.14
C ARG A 636 -1.40 -31.09 -28.44
N GLU A 637 -1.31 -30.29 -29.51
CA GLU A 637 -0.94 -30.75 -30.84
C GLU A 637 -0.31 -29.60 -31.64
N CYS A 638 0.62 -29.92 -32.52
CA CYS A 638 1.31 -28.96 -33.38
C CYS A 638 0.59 -28.76 -34.73
N ALA A 639 0.94 -27.68 -35.44
CA ALA A 639 0.54 -27.51 -36.83
C ALA A 639 1.30 -28.51 -37.73
N SER A 640 0.75 -28.82 -38.90
CA SER A 640 1.49 -29.58 -39.92
C SER A 640 2.64 -28.77 -40.52
N ARG A 641 2.46 -27.45 -40.64
CA ARG A 641 3.49 -26.52 -41.12
C ARG A 641 3.43 -25.18 -40.38
N GLY A 642 4.59 -24.66 -39.97
CA GLY A 642 4.73 -23.36 -39.30
C GLY A 642 4.15 -23.37 -37.88
N GLY A 643 3.62 -22.23 -37.44
CA GLY A 643 2.95 -22.08 -36.15
C GLY A 643 3.85 -22.13 -34.91
N ARG A 644 5.18 -22.06 -35.08
CA ARG A 644 6.17 -22.00 -33.99
C ARG A 644 5.95 -20.75 -33.13
N ASN A 645 6.33 -20.85 -31.85
CA ASN A 645 6.29 -19.73 -30.91
C ASN A 645 7.56 -18.89 -31.10
N ILE A 646 7.42 -17.57 -31.00
CA ILE A 646 8.51 -16.61 -31.20
C ILE A 646 8.57 -15.71 -29.98
N LEU A 647 9.77 -15.48 -29.43
CA LEU A 647 9.99 -14.61 -28.27
C LEU A 647 11.01 -13.52 -28.61
N ALA A 648 10.88 -12.35 -28.01
CA ALA A 648 11.89 -11.30 -28.06
C ALA A 648 12.01 -10.59 -26.70
N SER A 649 13.23 -10.32 -26.26
CA SER A 649 13.47 -9.60 -25.01
C SER A 649 12.98 -8.16 -25.09
N SER A 650 12.11 -7.76 -24.16
CA SER A 650 11.68 -6.35 -24.07
C SER A 650 12.85 -5.45 -23.62
N TRP A 651 13.80 -5.99 -22.86
CA TRP A 651 15.01 -5.28 -22.41
C TRP A 651 15.97 -5.00 -23.56
N THR A 652 16.12 -5.95 -24.49
CA THR A 652 16.90 -5.76 -25.72
C THR A 652 16.24 -4.78 -26.67
N VAL A 653 14.91 -4.85 -26.83
CA VAL A 653 14.14 -3.84 -27.59
C VAL A 653 14.35 -2.44 -27.00
N TYR A 654 14.20 -2.30 -25.68
CA TYR A 654 14.45 -1.05 -24.97
C TYR A 654 15.88 -0.55 -25.18
N ASN A 655 16.90 -1.39 -25.01
CA ASN A 655 18.30 -1.01 -25.15
C ASN A 655 18.61 -0.46 -26.56
N LYS A 656 18.10 -1.10 -27.61
CA LYS A 656 18.30 -0.63 -28.99
C LYS A 656 17.56 0.66 -29.30
N ILE A 657 16.35 0.86 -28.77
CA ILE A 657 15.63 2.15 -28.89
C ILE A 657 16.35 3.24 -28.09
N ALA A 658 16.78 2.97 -26.85
CA ALA A 658 17.48 3.95 -26.02
C ALA A 658 18.81 4.41 -26.65
N ALA A 659 19.54 3.51 -27.32
CA ALA A 659 20.79 3.81 -27.99
C ALA A 659 20.64 4.58 -29.32
N THR A 660 19.55 4.35 -30.07
CA THR A 660 19.38 4.89 -31.44
C THR A 660 18.33 5.98 -31.58
N ARG A 661 17.28 5.92 -30.75
CA ARG A 661 16.07 6.77 -30.78
C ARG A 661 15.56 7.08 -29.35
N PRO A 662 16.37 7.73 -28.49
CA PRO A 662 15.96 8.08 -27.12
C PRO A 662 14.74 9.03 -27.08
N ASP A 663 14.43 9.74 -28.17
CA ASP A 663 13.20 10.52 -28.31
C ASP A 663 11.93 9.66 -28.31
N LEU A 664 12.03 8.39 -28.73
CA LEU A 664 10.92 7.44 -28.72
C LEU A 664 10.74 6.77 -27.34
N ILE A 665 11.78 6.66 -26.52
CA ILE A 665 11.66 6.19 -25.12
C ILE A 665 10.68 7.09 -24.34
N GLN A 666 10.82 8.41 -24.46
CA GLN A 666 9.90 9.35 -23.80
C GLN A 666 8.47 9.22 -24.37
N LEU A 667 8.32 9.14 -25.70
CA LEU A 667 7.01 8.99 -26.35
C LEU A 667 6.28 7.71 -25.93
N LEU A 668 7.00 6.58 -25.82
CA LEU A 668 6.44 5.30 -25.37
C LEU A 668 5.98 5.35 -23.89
N ALA A 669 6.59 6.21 -23.08
CA ALA A 669 6.27 6.41 -21.67
C ALA A 669 5.15 7.44 -21.41
N GLU A 670 4.75 8.23 -22.41
CA GLU A 670 3.65 9.18 -22.26
C GLU A 670 2.29 8.48 -22.16
N PRO A 671 1.36 8.92 -21.29
CA PRO A 671 0.04 8.33 -21.12
C PRO A 671 -0.94 8.76 -22.23
N ILE A 672 -0.53 8.61 -23.49
CA ILE A 672 -1.23 9.09 -24.68
C ILE A 672 -1.59 7.99 -25.68
N TRP A 673 -1.34 6.70 -25.36
CA TRP A 673 -1.61 5.58 -26.27
C TRP A 673 -3.04 5.06 -26.07
N PRO A 674 -3.94 5.22 -27.07
CA PRO A 674 -5.35 4.92 -26.93
C PRO A 674 -5.62 3.43 -27.22
N PHE A 675 -5.69 2.60 -26.18
CA PHE A 675 -6.11 1.21 -26.30
C PHE A 675 -7.62 1.14 -26.52
N ASP A 676 -8.03 0.66 -27.69
CA ASP A 676 -9.41 0.32 -27.97
C ASP A 676 -9.65 -1.14 -27.61
N SER A 677 -10.45 -1.43 -26.57
CA SER A 677 -10.72 -2.78 -26.06
C SER A 677 -12.19 -3.18 -26.16
N ARG A 678 -13.12 -2.24 -25.94
CA ARG A 678 -14.59 -2.38 -26.12
C ARG A 678 -15.31 -3.53 -25.42
N GLY A 679 -14.62 -4.33 -24.60
CA GLY A 679 -15.20 -5.45 -23.89
C GLY A 679 -15.73 -5.05 -22.52
N ARG A 680 -16.50 -5.95 -21.90
CA ARG A 680 -16.82 -5.84 -20.45
C ARG A 680 -15.65 -6.28 -19.56
N PHE A 681 -14.63 -6.89 -20.16
CA PHE A 681 -13.42 -7.32 -19.45
C PHE A 681 -12.52 -6.13 -19.13
N PHE A 682 -12.21 -5.32 -20.16
CA PHE A 682 -11.46 -4.07 -20.05
C PHE A 682 -12.12 -2.96 -20.88
N GLU A 683 -12.34 -1.81 -20.25
CA GLU A 683 -12.77 -0.61 -20.96
C GLU A 683 -11.65 -0.04 -21.83
N SER A 684 -12.02 0.61 -22.92
CA SER A 684 -11.08 1.34 -23.77
C SER A 684 -10.46 2.52 -22.98
N SER A 685 -9.12 2.61 -22.99
CA SER A 685 -8.35 3.46 -22.06
C SER A 685 -7.11 4.05 -22.72
N THR A 686 -6.55 5.10 -22.11
CA THR A 686 -5.29 5.71 -22.56
C THR A 686 -4.22 5.54 -21.48
N ARG A 687 -3.09 4.90 -21.81
CA ARG A 687 -2.00 4.62 -20.88
C ARG A 687 -0.63 4.55 -21.60
N PRO A 688 0.51 4.58 -20.90
CA PRO A 688 1.81 4.35 -21.52
C PRO A 688 1.96 2.93 -22.11
N LEU A 689 2.92 2.76 -23.02
CA LEU A 689 3.40 1.44 -23.45
C LEU A 689 4.61 1.01 -22.63
N LEU A 690 5.48 1.96 -22.28
CA LEU A 690 6.77 1.71 -21.64
C LEU A 690 6.76 2.21 -20.19
N TYR A 691 7.23 1.38 -19.27
CA TYR A 691 7.28 1.66 -17.85
C TYR A 691 8.64 1.29 -17.25
N TYR A 692 9.04 2.01 -16.20
CA TYR A 692 10.15 1.63 -15.34
C TYR A 692 9.70 1.70 -13.88
N HIS A 693 9.64 0.56 -13.20
CA HIS A 693 9.21 0.47 -11.81
C HIS A 693 9.96 -0.66 -11.09
N GLY A 694 10.37 -0.43 -9.83
CA GLY A 694 11.07 -1.46 -9.04
C GLY A 694 12.36 -1.99 -9.68
N GLN A 695 13.10 -1.13 -10.40
CA GLN A 695 14.29 -1.48 -11.21
C GLN A 695 14.01 -2.46 -12.37
N LYS A 696 12.75 -2.63 -12.77
CA LYS A 696 12.34 -3.42 -13.93
C LYS A 696 11.76 -2.51 -15.01
N MET A 697 12.29 -2.63 -16.22
CA MET A 697 11.65 -2.10 -17.42
C MET A 697 10.53 -3.08 -17.83
N MET A 698 9.35 -2.56 -18.11
CA MET A 698 8.16 -3.30 -18.51
C MET A 698 7.56 -2.69 -19.77
N LEU A 699 7.19 -3.54 -20.72
CA LEU A 699 6.49 -3.15 -21.94
C LEU A 699 5.07 -3.70 -21.87
N ASN A 700 4.07 -2.88 -22.19
CA ASN A 700 2.67 -3.27 -22.35
C ASN A 700 2.21 -2.86 -23.74
N PHE A 701 2.30 -3.80 -24.69
CA PHE A 701 2.27 -3.52 -26.11
C PHE A 701 1.41 -4.53 -26.86
N ALA A 702 0.43 -4.04 -27.62
CA ALA A 702 -0.31 -4.82 -28.60
C ALA A 702 -0.74 -3.90 -29.75
N ARG A 703 -0.48 -4.30 -31.01
CA ARG A 703 -0.69 -3.42 -32.17
C ARG A 703 -2.15 -3.24 -32.55
N GLU A 704 -2.97 -4.31 -32.57
CA GLU A 704 -4.37 -4.23 -33.00
C GLU A 704 -5.23 -3.27 -32.13
N PRO A 705 -5.15 -3.26 -30.78
CA PRO A 705 -5.91 -2.30 -29.96
C PRO A 705 -5.52 -0.83 -30.19
N LEU A 706 -4.25 -0.57 -30.51
CA LEU A 706 -3.72 0.78 -30.72
C LEU A 706 -4.04 1.32 -32.12
N LEU A 707 -3.88 0.50 -33.16
CA LEU A 707 -4.19 0.88 -34.55
C LEU A 707 -5.70 0.84 -34.84
N GLY A 708 -6.40 -0.16 -34.28
CA GLY A 708 -7.79 -0.46 -34.60
C GLY A 708 -7.90 -1.46 -35.76
N LEU A 709 -9.12 -1.63 -36.28
CA LEU A 709 -9.42 -2.63 -37.32
C LEU A 709 -9.99 -1.94 -38.56
N ASP A 710 -9.59 -2.42 -39.74
CA ASP A 710 -10.02 -1.85 -41.03
C ASP A 710 -11.54 -1.80 -41.16
N GLY A 711 -12.06 -0.63 -41.57
CA GLY A 711 -13.51 -0.40 -41.70
C GLY A 711 -14.27 -0.28 -40.37
N VAL A 712 -13.63 -0.45 -39.22
CA VAL A 712 -14.26 -0.37 -37.90
C VAL A 712 -13.90 0.96 -37.21
N ARG A 713 -14.89 1.85 -37.09
CA ARG A 713 -14.74 3.12 -36.33
C ARG A 713 -14.29 2.84 -34.89
N ARG A 714 -13.25 3.54 -34.41
CA ARG A 714 -12.74 3.51 -33.02
C ARG A 714 -13.82 3.88 -31.98
N ALA A 715 -13.66 3.42 -30.74
CA ALA A 715 -14.52 3.84 -29.63
C ALA A 715 -14.54 5.38 -29.46
N GLN A 716 -15.67 5.92 -28.99
CA GLN A 716 -15.84 7.38 -28.86
C GLN A 716 -14.85 7.97 -27.87
N GLY A 717 -14.15 9.04 -28.28
CA GLY A 717 -13.16 9.73 -27.46
C GLY A 717 -11.72 9.24 -27.61
N LEU A 718 -11.50 8.10 -28.27
CA LEU A 718 -10.15 7.66 -28.63
C LEU A 718 -9.62 8.39 -29.86
N ALA A 719 -8.40 8.92 -29.75
CA ALA A 719 -7.65 9.43 -30.89
C ALA A 719 -7.18 8.30 -31.82
N THR A 720 -6.84 8.68 -33.06
CA THR A 720 -5.98 7.90 -33.95
C THR A 720 -4.52 8.18 -33.63
N LEU A 721 -3.63 7.22 -33.86
CA LEU A 721 -2.19 7.43 -33.66
C LEU A 721 -1.64 8.48 -34.63
N SER A 722 -0.69 9.28 -34.14
CA SER A 722 0.14 10.14 -34.98
C SER A 722 1.18 9.33 -35.77
N ALA A 723 1.75 9.91 -36.83
CA ALA A 723 2.81 9.26 -37.62
C ALA A 723 4.02 8.84 -36.75
N LYS A 724 4.40 9.67 -35.76
CA LYS A 724 5.48 9.37 -34.82
C LYS A 724 5.14 8.24 -33.84
N GLN A 725 3.87 8.09 -33.47
CA GLN A 725 3.42 6.94 -32.69
C GLN A 725 3.47 5.65 -33.51
N CYS A 726 3.02 5.68 -34.77
CA CYS A 726 3.15 4.53 -35.68
C CYS A 726 4.62 4.12 -35.89
N GLU A 727 5.50 5.09 -36.15
CA GLU A 727 6.96 4.90 -36.25
C GLU A 727 7.52 4.13 -35.04
N ALA A 728 7.12 4.48 -33.82
CA ALA A 728 7.56 3.79 -32.61
C ALA A 728 7.01 2.36 -32.49
N LEU A 729 5.77 2.10 -32.93
CA LEU A 729 5.24 0.73 -32.97
C LEU A 729 5.99 -0.14 -34.00
N ASP A 730 6.33 0.44 -35.15
CA ASP A 730 7.05 -0.25 -36.24
C ASP A 730 8.50 -0.53 -35.85
N LEU A 731 9.17 0.39 -35.15
CA LEU A 731 10.51 0.18 -34.61
C LEU A 731 10.54 -0.95 -33.56
N ILE A 732 9.53 -1.06 -32.70
CA ILE A 732 9.41 -2.18 -31.74
C ILE A 732 9.29 -3.51 -32.50
N GLU A 733 8.41 -3.60 -33.50
CA GLU A 733 8.22 -4.82 -34.30
C GLU A 733 9.49 -5.22 -35.07
N GLN A 734 10.18 -4.25 -35.67
CA GLN A 734 11.45 -4.45 -36.37
C GLN A 734 12.52 -4.99 -35.42
N ILE A 735 12.78 -4.30 -34.30
CA ILE A 735 13.82 -4.71 -33.35
C ILE A 735 13.50 -6.08 -32.73
N ALA A 736 12.23 -6.34 -32.39
CA ALA A 736 11.81 -7.65 -31.91
C ALA A 736 12.11 -8.75 -32.95
N SER A 737 11.80 -8.51 -34.22
CA SER A 737 12.05 -9.46 -35.33
C SER A 737 13.54 -9.72 -35.58
N GLU A 738 14.39 -8.69 -35.49
CA GLU A 738 15.86 -8.80 -35.67
C GLU A 738 16.56 -9.57 -34.53
N ASN A 739 15.92 -9.65 -33.36
CA ASN A 739 16.49 -10.20 -32.13
C ASN A 739 15.63 -11.33 -31.54
N GLN A 740 14.80 -11.95 -32.39
CA GLN A 740 13.86 -12.98 -32.01
C GLN A 740 14.53 -14.34 -31.75
N LEU A 741 14.00 -15.06 -30.76
CA LEU A 741 14.22 -16.49 -30.57
C LEU A 741 13.00 -17.25 -31.09
N VAL A 742 13.19 -18.09 -32.10
CA VAL A 742 12.14 -18.98 -32.63
C VAL A 742 12.21 -20.33 -31.92
N VAL A 743 11.12 -20.71 -31.25
CA VAL A 743 11.06 -21.90 -30.39
C VAL A 743 10.14 -22.95 -31.00
N SER A 744 10.70 -24.13 -31.27
CA SER A 744 9.96 -25.31 -31.74
C SER A 744 9.32 -26.04 -30.57
N ALA A 745 7.98 -26.06 -30.56
CA ALA A 745 7.18 -26.83 -29.61
C ALA A 745 7.06 -28.31 -30.04
N GLN A 746 6.86 -29.18 -29.07
CA GLN A 746 6.43 -30.57 -29.20
C GLN A 746 5.09 -30.76 -28.45
N PRO A 747 4.23 -31.71 -28.86
CA PRO A 747 3.08 -32.11 -28.04
C PRO A 747 3.54 -32.46 -26.62
N GLY A 748 2.88 -31.89 -25.61
CA GLY A 748 3.20 -32.04 -24.19
C GLY A 748 4.05 -30.91 -23.59
N ASP A 749 4.72 -30.10 -24.41
CA ASP A 749 5.52 -28.98 -23.91
C ASP A 749 4.67 -27.96 -23.13
N LEU A 750 5.14 -27.58 -21.95
CA LEU A 750 4.63 -26.47 -21.15
C LEU A 750 5.57 -25.28 -21.25
N PHE A 751 5.08 -24.16 -21.79
CA PHE A 751 5.80 -22.90 -21.87
C PHE A 751 5.37 -21.97 -20.75
N PHE A 752 6.32 -21.27 -20.14
CA PHE A 752 6.07 -20.20 -19.17
C PHE A 752 6.89 -18.97 -19.55
N ILE A 753 6.23 -17.82 -19.66
CA ILE A 753 6.79 -16.59 -20.23
C ILE A 753 6.43 -15.42 -19.30
N ASN A 754 7.43 -14.68 -18.82
CA ASN A 754 7.24 -13.42 -18.11
C ASN A 754 6.74 -12.35 -19.08
N ASN A 755 5.46 -12.03 -18.96
CA ASN A 755 4.74 -11.24 -19.96
C ASN A 755 5.11 -9.75 -19.94
N HIS A 756 5.73 -9.24 -18.88
CA HIS A 756 6.29 -7.89 -18.83
C HIS A 756 7.73 -7.81 -19.37
N GLY A 757 8.48 -8.90 -19.21
CA GLY A 757 9.88 -9.01 -19.64
C GLY A 757 10.07 -9.40 -21.11
N LEU A 758 9.08 -10.05 -21.74
CA LEU A 758 9.19 -10.62 -23.08
C LEU A 758 7.99 -10.26 -23.96
N LEU A 759 8.29 -9.85 -25.19
CA LEU A 759 7.32 -9.85 -26.29
C LEU A 759 7.22 -11.28 -26.84
N HIS A 760 6.01 -11.68 -27.23
CA HIS A 760 5.77 -12.96 -27.89
C HIS A 760 5.00 -12.79 -29.19
N SER A 761 5.23 -13.72 -30.12
CA SER A 761 4.56 -13.83 -31.41
C SER A 761 4.54 -15.29 -31.87
N ARG A 762 4.05 -15.52 -33.09
CA ARG A 762 3.66 -16.82 -33.61
C ARG A 762 3.66 -16.79 -35.12
N GLU A 763 4.32 -17.77 -35.75
CA GLU A 763 4.32 -17.90 -37.21
C GLU A 763 2.92 -18.16 -37.78
N ALA A 764 2.70 -17.82 -39.06
CA ALA A 764 1.56 -18.37 -39.80
C ALA A 764 1.63 -19.91 -39.80
N PHE A 765 0.48 -20.58 -39.88
CA PHE A 765 0.43 -22.04 -39.88
C PHE A 765 -0.61 -22.62 -40.81
N GLU A 766 -0.38 -23.89 -41.14
CA GLU A 766 -1.31 -24.75 -41.84
C GLU A 766 -1.47 -26.06 -41.06
N ASP A 767 -2.72 -26.43 -40.83
CA ASP A 767 -3.10 -27.75 -40.38
C ASP A 767 -3.28 -28.68 -41.58
N SER A 768 -3.23 -29.99 -41.35
CA SER A 768 -3.60 -30.97 -42.37
C SER A 768 -5.08 -30.89 -42.71
N THR A 769 -5.40 -31.16 -43.98
CA THR A 769 -6.75 -31.50 -44.44
C THR A 769 -7.13 -32.89 -43.94
N ASP A 770 -8.33 -33.03 -43.36
CA ASP A 770 -8.96 -34.25 -42.83
C ASP A 770 -8.17 -35.09 -41.80
N ASN A 771 -8.70 -35.12 -40.57
CA ASN A 771 -8.31 -35.98 -39.43
C ASN A 771 -6.83 -36.01 -38.96
N GLY A 772 -5.89 -35.38 -39.66
CA GLY A 772 -4.51 -35.23 -39.20
C GLY A 772 -4.30 -34.10 -38.16
N PRO A 773 -3.03 -33.82 -37.79
CA PRO A 773 -2.70 -32.88 -36.73
C PRO A 773 -3.21 -31.46 -36.99
N SER A 774 -3.82 -30.89 -35.97
CA SER A 774 -4.43 -29.55 -35.97
C SER A 774 -3.95 -28.80 -34.74
N ARG A 775 -3.27 -27.66 -34.95
CA ARG A 775 -2.61 -26.90 -33.89
C ARG A 775 -3.59 -26.58 -32.76
N TYR A 776 -3.25 -27.01 -31.56
CA TYR A 776 -4.08 -26.83 -30.38
C TYR A 776 -3.20 -26.56 -29.16
N LEU A 777 -3.33 -25.37 -28.57
CA LEU A 777 -2.76 -25.04 -27.26
C LEU A 777 -3.87 -24.72 -26.27
N VAL A 778 -3.59 -24.88 -24.98
CA VAL A 778 -4.38 -24.32 -23.89
C VAL A 778 -3.54 -23.26 -23.18
N ARG A 779 -4.08 -22.04 -23.02
CA ARG A 779 -3.44 -20.91 -22.33
C ARG A 779 -3.98 -20.74 -20.91
N MET A 780 -3.10 -20.38 -19.99
CA MET A 780 -3.42 -19.80 -18.68
C MET A 780 -2.67 -18.48 -18.48
N TRP A 781 -3.27 -17.60 -17.69
CA TRP A 781 -2.58 -16.47 -17.09
C TRP A 781 -2.33 -16.78 -15.62
N LEU A 782 -1.07 -16.72 -15.20
CA LEU A 782 -0.62 -17.08 -13.86
C LEU A 782 0.05 -15.91 -13.17
N LYS A 783 0.08 -15.92 -11.85
CA LYS A 783 0.79 -14.95 -11.02
C LYS A 783 1.43 -15.65 -9.82
N HIS A 784 2.72 -15.42 -9.60
CA HIS A 784 3.42 -15.93 -8.42
C HIS A 784 3.20 -15.00 -7.22
N PRO A 785 2.72 -15.49 -6.06
CA PRO A 785 2.27 -14.64 -4.95
C PRO A 785 3.36 -13.72 -4.37
N THR A 786 4.64 -14.06 -4.52
CA THR A 786 5.77 -13.32 -3.92
C THR A 786 6.86 -12.90 -4.91
N LEU A 787 6.80 -13.34 -6.18
CA LEU A 787 7.83 -13.07 -7.20
C LEU A 787 7.30 -12.28 -8.40
N ALA A 788 5.98 -12.14 -8.54
CA ALA A 788 5.35 -11.21 -9.45
C ALA A 788 5.98 -9.81 -9.35
N TRP A 789 6.20 -9.16 -10.48
CA TRP A 789 6.84 -7.85 -10.51
C TRP A 789 5.89 -6.79 -9.96
N LYS A 790 6.42 -5.80 -9.25
CA LYS A 790 5.61 -4.67 -8.75
C LYS A 790 5.16 -3.82 -9.93
N LEU A 791 3.86 -3.76 -10.18
CA LEU A 791 3.33 -3.04 -11.33
C LEU A 791 3.13 -1.54 -11.03
N PRO A 792 3.35 -0.65 -12.00
CA PRO A 792 2.96 0.75 -11.89
C PRO A 792 1.43 0.88 -11.90
N ARG A 793 0.88 1.92 -11.24
CA ARG A 793 -0.56 2.16 -11.05
C ARG A 793 -1.41 1.94 -12.31
N ALA A 794 -0.95 2.41 -13.47
CA ALA A 794 -1.65 2.28 -14.76
C ALA A 794 -1.86 0.83 -15.26
N LEU A 795 -1.17 -0.16 -14.69
CA LEU A 795 -1.34 -1.59 -14.98
C LEU A 795 -2.01 -2.36 -13.82
N GLN A 796 -2.06 -1.78 -12.61
CA GLN A 796 -2.56 -2.46 -11.42
C GLN A 796 -4.06 -2.76 -11.51
N GLU A 797 -4.88 -1.83 -12.01
CA GLU A 797 -6.33 -2.02 -12.13
C GLU A 797 -6.68 -3.20 -13.05
N GLY A 798 -6.13 -3.22 -14.26
CA GLY A 798 -6.33 -4.31 -15.23
C GLY A 798 -5.76 -5.66 -14.74
N ASN A 799 -4.65 -5.65 -14.01
CA ASN A 799 -4.10 -6.86 -13.38
C ASN A 799 -5.00 -7.37 -12.25
N SER A 800 -5.52 -6.46 -11.41
CA SER A 800 -6.44 -6.80 -10.32
C SER A 800 -7.77 -7.34 -10.85
N ARG A 801 -8.23 -6.85 -12.01
CA ARG A 801 -9.39 -7.34 -12.75
C ARG A 801 -9.22 -8.78 -13.27
N ILE A 802 -8.00 -9.20 -13.59
CA ILE A 802 -7.68 -10.58 -13.99
C ILE A 802 -7.72 -11.53 -12.78
N TYR A 803 -6.98 -11.19 -11.72
CA TYR A 803 -6.65 -12.12 -10.63
C TYR A 803 -7.48 -11.96 -9.35
N GLY A 804 -8.19 -10.84 -9.18
CA GLY A 804 -9.04 -10.55 -8.01
C GLY A 804 -10.53 -10.80 -8.27
N ASP A 805 -11.27 -11.13 -7.22
CA ASP A 805 -12.71 -11.46 -7.29
C ASP A 805 -13.54 -10.33 -7.89
N ASN A 806 -14.44 -10.68 -8.82
CA ASN A 806 -15.31 -9.73 -9.49
C ASN A 806 -16.55 -10.38 -10.11
N GLU A 807 -17.43 -9.58 -10.72
CA GLU A 807 -18.76 -9.97 -11.18
C GLU A 807 -18.78 -10.90 -12.40
N LEU A 808 -17.63 -11.18 -13.03
CA LEU A 808 -17.51 -12.17 -14.09
C LEU A 808 -17.51 -13.62 -13.54
N GLY A 809 -17.17 -13.80 -12.26
CA GLY A 809 -16.98 -15.12 -11.67
C GLY A 809 -15.79 -15.88 -12.27
N GLU A 810 -15.79 -17.21 -12.12
CA GLU A 810 -14.81 -18.10 -12.76
C GLU A 810 -15.52 -19.14 -13.61
N ARG A 811 -15.10 -19.28 -14.86
CA ARG A 811 -15.60 -20.29 -15.77
C ARG A 811 -14.47 -21.23 -16.18
N TRP A 812 -14.56 -22.46 -15.69
CA TRP A 812 -13.58 -23.51 -15.91
C TRP A 812 -13.94 -24.32 -17.16
N ASN A 813 -13.67 -23.73 -18.31
CA ASN A 813 -13.90 -24.27 -19.65
C ASN A 813 -12.87 -25.37 -20.03
N ILE A 814 -12.95 -26.53 -19.37
CA ILE A 814 -12.02 -27.67 -19.54
C ILE A 814 -11.86 -28.10 -21.01
N VAL A 815 -12.97 -28.17 -21.75
CA VAL A 815 -13.02 -28.66 -23.15
C VAL A 815 -13.30 -27.50 -24.10
N ASP A 816 -12.61 -27.50 -25.25
CA ASP A 816 -12.85 -26.57 -26.35
C ASP A 816 -14.30 -26.62 -26.87
N VAL A 817 -14.92 -25.45 -27.01
CA VAL A 817 -16.26 -25.27 -27.58
C VAL A 817 -16.10 -24.58 -28.95
N PRO A 818 -16.36 -25.28 -30.07
CA PRO A 818 -16.07 -24.76 -31.41
C PRO A 818 -16.74 -23.40 -31.70
N LYS A 819 -15.92 -22.35 -31.81
CA LYS A 819 -16.37 -20.99 -32.10
C LYS A 819 -16.77 -20.84 -33.58
N VAL A 820 -17.88 -20.15 -33.82
CA VAL A 820 -18.43 -19.87 -35.17
C VAL A 820 -18.48 -18.36 -35.44
N GLN A 821 -18.76 -17.56 -34.41
CA GLN A 821 -18.78 -16.10 -34.42
C GLN A 821 -17.81 -15.57 -33.35
N PHE A 822 -17.41 -14.31 -33.49
CA PHE A 822 -16.50 -13.61 -32.58
C PHE A 822 -17.05 -12.23 -32.27
N ARG A 823 -16.91 -11.78 -31.02
CA ARG A 823 -17.16 -10.38 -30.65
C ARG A 823 -16.05 -9.49 -31.18
N LEU A 824 -16.35 -8.19 -31.33
CA LEU A 824 -15.34 -7.21 -31.68
C LEU A 824 -14.30 -7.03 -30.55
N SER A 825 -14.75 -7.09 -29.29
CA SER A 825 -13.87 -7.08 -28.11
C SER A 825 -12.87 -8.23 -28.12
N GLU A 826 -13.27 -9.43 -28.55
CA GLU A 826 -12.40 -10.61 -28.62
C GLU A 826 -11.18 -10.45 -29.56
N ARG A 827 -11.20 -9.49 -30.50
CA ARG A 827 -10.03 -9.09 -31.31
C ARG A 827 -9.17 -8.01 -30.68
N LEU A 828 -9.80 -7.19 -29.84
CA LEU A 828 -9.25 -5.97 -29.25
C LEU A 828 -8.73 -6.20 -27.81
N THR A 829 -8.88 -7.41 -27.28
CA THR A 829 -8.24 -7.92 -26.07
C THR A 829 -7.24 -9.02 -26.46
N SER A 830 -5.96 -8.75 -26.25
CA SER A 830 -4.86 -9.73 -26.38
C SER A 830 -4.59 -10.40 -25.03
#